data_AF-A0A8T2VV25-F1
#
_entry.id   AF-A0A8T2VV25-F1
#
_cell.length_a   1.000
_cell.length_b   1.000
_cell.length_c   1.000
_cell.angle_alpha   90.00
_cell.angle_beta   90.00
_cell.angle_gamma   90.00
#
_symmetry.space_group_name_H-M   'P 1'
#
loop_
_entity.id
_entity.type
_entity.pdbx_description
1 polymer ?
#
loop_
_entity_poly.entity_id
_entity_poly.type
_entity_poly.pdbx_seq_one_letter_code
_entity_poly.pdbx_strand_id
1 'polypeptide(L)'
;MTNTTYQTFLLIALLANLNRAHALFWPTPTCSKLVDRYETEYGKHVTPKNKSDAFIFFLHVPRTAGKTYATCFLRAALPASQRCSPSYDLLRLNVSQEGCRYLVSHDDYSLTSLLPENTLVVTQLRDPVTRVLSAYEFAIEVAARRIKMDDEKFFKTAKNMTFVNTLNVWPWSHLVPWFRKSMQVHLADLNAQAKEEGARARTWTEHFDNRRNRTYYWNKELNQSVWKLPPASKMVHPYSNVLVTPLFDWIETKEAQDLIHEGATLQILGLTNYSHWKSATALRKCFFEDLDSHRRLVDVAKQRLRSMLHVGLTENLDQSVASMAAGLGFNLSSHSHRSANRNYFAYDAPGFDMEQLITFNASRYVPTGEMTPITIREARHLLVKYQQEADALNKKLGTLEPELQELVDKEDAWLEEEDNKKKEEGQGGSTSRELGTASVLDGIVGWVKKSVAVLPTWPPKVVATTTSRTSSSMKESDDDVSDTDLDNDDDDEDEESVDSGTSSPSTGGEEEDEEGEGPEEGDNEGDLPSGEKIDSPWAEEIEALDAKVYDLQQKRDAIKRDIDTLLAMPLVKGPPMPQGPAKLLVPDSEFEDIKTSLGAFYRHCSKSATKKAADKRRGAFKDLVTPWHESFGFSSAQRKALHPTIVQRIRELNAADLEIWELGKQLLEEALVEQAADKTLQELPPPVEAEDEKNVTTTKPASGSSSSVRSTPKPKHATAQAGRDEL
;
A
#
# COMPACT_ATOMS: atom_id res chain seq x y z
N MET A 1 26.29 -49.43 -20.25
CA MET A 1 26.59 -48.29 -19.33
C MET A 1 28.09 -48.10 -19.31
N THR A 2 28.58 -46.86 -19.22
CA THR A 2 30.02 -46.55 -19.29
C THR A 2 30.67 -46.61 -17.90
N ASN A 3 32.01 -46.66 -17.84
CA ASN A 3 32.77 -46.71 -16.60
C ASN A 3 32.46 -45.50 -15.68
N THR A 4 32.19 -44.33 -16.29
CA THR A 4 31.78 -43.08 -15.63
C THR A 4 30.51 -43.22 -14.79
N THR A 5 29.50 -43.97 -15.28
CA THR A 5 28.28 -44.27 -14.50
C THR A 5 28.59 -45.12 -13.26
N TYR A 6 29.52 -46.07 -13.35
CA TYR A 6 29.86 -46.93 -12.22
C TYR A 6 30.61 -46.17 -11.13
N GLN A 7 31.51 -45.26 -11.53
CA GLN A 7 32.21 -44.36 -10.60
C GLN A 7 31.26 -43.39 -9.89
N THR A 8 30.25 -42.83 -10.57
CA THR A 8 29.26 -41.93 -9.93
C THR A 8 28.37 -42.68 -8.93
N PHE A 9 27.91 -43.89 -9.24
CA PHE A 9 27.21 -44.72 -8.26
C PHE A 9 28.08 -45.08 -7.04
N LEU A 10 29.36 -45.39 -7.24
CA LEU A 10 30.31 -45.64 -6.15
C LEU A 10 30.54 -44.39 -5.29
N LEU A 11 30.65 -43.21 -5.90
CA LEU A 11 30.82 -41.95 -5.17
C LEU A 11 29.57 -41.61 -4.34
N ILE A 12 28.37 -41.77 -4.91
CA ILE A 12 27.10 -41.57 -4.19
C ILE A 12 26.97 -42.56 -3.02
N ALA A 13 27.34 -43.84 -3.23
CA ALA A 13 27.33 -44.84 -2.17
C ALA A 13 28.36 -44.55 -1.05
N LEU A 14 29.53 -44.02 -1.40
CA LEU A 14 30.53 -43.57 -0.42
C LEU A 14 30.04 -42.35 0.37
N LEU A 15 29.45 -41.35 -0.29
CA LEU A 15 28.87 -40.17 0.37
C LEU A 15 27.69 -40.54 1.28
N ALA A 16 26.83 -41.47 0.87
CA ALA A 16 25.74 -41.99 1.69
C ALA A 16 26.26 -42.75 2.93
N ASN A 17 27.33 -43.53 2.79
CA ASN A 17 27.96 -44.23 3.91
C ASN A 17 28.74 -43.28 4.83
N LEU A 18 29.38 -42.23 4.30
CA LEU A 18 30.01 -41.17 5.09
C LEU A 18 28.97 -40.39 5.91
N ASN A 19 27.82 -40.04 5.33
CA ASN A 19 26.71 -39.42 6.08
C ASN A 19 26.16 -40.35 7.17
N ARG A 20 26.01 -41.66 6.90
CA ARG A 20 25.63 -42.65 7.94
C ARG A 20 26.68 -42.78 9.04
N ALA A 21 27.97 -42.80 8.70
CA ALA A 21 29.05 -42.84 9.69
C ALA A 21 29.09 -41.55 10.53
N HIS A 22 28.89 -40.38 9.92
CA HIS A 22 28.85 -39.11 10.63
C HIS A 22 27.67 -39.03 11.61
N ALA A 23 26.51 -39.56 11.23
CA ALA A 23 25.35 -39.68 12.12
C ALA A 23 25.53 -40.70 13.26
N LEU A 24 26.42 -41.70 13.10
CA LEU A 24 26.78 -42.65 14.15
C LEU A 24 27.83 -42.11 15.14
N PHE A 25 28.72 -41.21 14.68
CA PHE A 25 29.76 -40.61 15.53
C PHE A 25 29.36 -39.29 16.22
N TRP A 26 28.40 -38.55 15.65
CA TRP A 26 27.85 -37.33 16.25
C TRP A 26 26.38 -37.53 16.59
N PRO A 27 26.04 -38.00 17.81
CA PRO A 27 24.66 -38.08 18.24
C PRO A 27 24.04 -36.68 18.23
N THR A 28 22.86 -36.55 17.61
CA THR A 28 22.10 -35.30 17.63
C THR A 28 21.86 -34.87 19.09
N PRO A 29 22.13 -33.61 19.47
CA PRO A 29 21.90 -33.16 20.84
C PRO A 29 20.43 -33.36 21.20
N THR A 30 20.18 -33.94 22.38
CA THR A 30 18.82 -34.16 22.89
C THR A 30 18.10 -32.83 23.09
N CYS A 31 16.77 -32.82 22.99
CA CYS A 31 15.98 -31.60 23.06
C CYS A 31 16.23 -30.79 24.34
N SER A 32 16.28 -31.44 25.51
CA SER A 32 16.81 -30.83 26.76
C SER A 32 18.12 -30.09 26.52
N LYS A 33 19.17 -30.73 25.99
CA LYS A 33 20.49 -30.11 25.80
C LYS A 33 20.51 -28.95 24.80
N LEU A 34 19.54 -28.90 23.88
CA LEU A 34 19.32 -27.74 23.00
C LEU A 34 18.67 -26.60 23.79
N VAL A 35 17.63 -26.88 24.58
CA VAL A 35 16.93 -25.90 25.41
C VAL A 35 17.81 -25.37 26.54
N ASP A 36 18.55 -26.24 27.25
CA ASP A 36 19.54 -25.89 28.28
C ASP A 36 20.57 -24.87 27.75
N ARG A 37 21.04 -25.09 26.51
CA ARG A 37 21.96 -24.18 25.81
C ARG A 37 21.26 -22.88 25.41
N TYR A 38 20.08 -22.96 24.83
CA TYR A 38 19.30 -21.81 24.39
C TYR A 38 18.93 -20.87 25.55
N GLU A 39 18.54 -21.41 26.71
CA GLU A 39 18.32 -20.64 27.94
C GLU A 39 19.63 -19.99 28.43
N THR A 40 20.77 -20.69 28.33
CA THR A 40 22.08 -20.16 28.74
C THR A 40 22.62 -19.07 27.81
N GLU A 41 22.47 -19.23 26.50
CA GLU A 41 23.00 -18.33 25.45
C GLU A 41 22.05 -17.15 25.17
N TYR A 42 20.73 -17.40 25.16
CA TYR A 42 19.69 -16.49 24.67
C TYR A 42 18.51 -16.28 25.65
N GLY A 43 18.53 -16.88 26.85
CA GLY A 43 17.55 -16.63 27.91
C GLY A 43 17.76 -15.32 28.68
N LYS A 44 18.78 -14.53 28.32
CA LYS A 44 18.97 -13.17 28.83
C LYS A 44 18.04 -12.21 28.08
N HIS A 45 17.17 -11.54 28.83
CA HIS A 45 16.25 -10.54 28.31
C HIS A 45 16.95 -9.19 28.14
N VAL A 46 16.53 -8.39 27.15
CA VAL A 46 17.10 -7.06 26.94
C VAL A 46 16.36 -6.08 27.85
N THR A 47 16.94 -5.79 29.02
CA THR A 47 16.45 -4.75 29.94
C THR A 47 17.23 -3.45 29.70
N PRO A 48 16.66 -2.44 29.02
CA PRO A 48 17.37 -1.20 28.73
C PRO A 48 17.70 -0.42 30.02
N LYS A 49 18.89 0.20 30.02
CA LYS A 49 19.49 0.92 31.14
C LYS A 49 18.95 2.35 31.28
N ASN A 50 18.50 2.95 30.18
CA ASN A 50 17.76 4.22 30.17
C ASN A 50 16.65 4.17 29.11
N LYS A 51 15.41 4.54 29.49
CA LYS A 51 14.26 4.61 28.58
C LYS A 51 14.35 5.77 27.57
N SER A 52 14.85 6.96 27.96
CA SER A 52 14.79 8.16 27.10
C SER A 52 15.61 8.05 25.82
N ASP A 53 16.72 7.30 25.89
CA ASP A 53 17.74 7.21 24.84
C ASP A 53 17.78 5.81 24.20
N ALA A 54 16.77 4.98 24.47
CA ALA A 54 16.71 3.61 23.97
C ALA A 54 16.37 3.52 22.47
N PHE A 55 16.81 2.42 21.88
CA PHE A 55 16.41 1.98 20.54
C PHE A 55 15.07 1.24 20.65
N ILE A 56 14.08 1.59 19.83
CA ILE A 56 12.74 0.99 19.88
C ILE A 56 12.65 -0.08 18.78
N PHE A 57 12.48 -1.34 19.18
CA PHE A 57 12.17 -2.44 18.26
C PHE A 57 10.71 -2.86 18.42
N PHE A 58 9.91 -2.60 17.38
CA PHE A 58 8.57 -3.18 17.26
C PHE A 58 8.69 -4.56 16.59
N LEU A 59 8.66 -5.60 17.43
CA LEU A 59 8.60 -7.00 17.00
C LEU A 59 7.16 -7.27 16.51
N HIS A 60 6.96 -7.33 15.20
CA HIS A 60 5.62 -7.42 14.64
C HIS A 60 5.16 -8.86 14.37
N VAL A 61 4.22 -9.35 15.20
CA VAL A 61 3.51 -10.62 14.99
C VAL A 61 2.58 -10.51 13.77
N PRO A 62 2.76 -11.33 12.71
CA PRO A 62 1.97 -11.20 11.49
C PRO A 62 0.45 -11.21 11.74
N ARG A 63 -0.24 -10.22 11.17
CA ARG A 63 -1.70 -9.94 11.29
C ARG A 63 -2.17 -9.35 12.62
N THR A 64 -1.28 -8.79 13.45
CA THR A 64 -1.59 -8.03 14.68
C THR A 64 -1.56 -6.50 14.44
N ALA A 65 -2.34 -6.01 13.46
CA ALA A 65 -2.45 -4.57 13.12
C ALA A 65 -1.12 -3.81 12.78
N GLY A 66 -0.10 -4.51 12.27
CA GLY A 66 1.26 -3.96 12.05
C GLY A 66 1.36 -2.70 11.20
N LYS A 67 0.69 -2.63 10.02
CA LYS A 67 0.69 -1.39 9.21
C LYS A 67 0.02 -0.23 9.97
N THR A 68 -0.99 -0.47 10.80
CA THR A 68 -1.61 0.56 11.64
C THR A 68 -0.63 1.08 12.70
N TYR A 69 0.07 0.19 13.42
CA TYR A 69 1.10 0.61 14.38
C TYR A 69 2.26 1.36 13.71
N ALA A 70 2.81 0.80 12.65
CA ALA A 70 4.00 1.36 12.01
C ALA A 70 3.70 2.67 11.26
N THR A 71 2.65 2.71 10.44
CA THR A 71 2.30 3.90 9.64
C THR A 71 1.51 4.92 10.44
N CYS A 72 0.40 4.52 11.07
CA CYS A 72 -0.53 5.47 11.69
C CYS A 72 -0.13 5.96 13.09
N PHE A 73 0.84 5.31 13.76
CA PHE A 73 1.26 5.70 15.10
C PHE A 73 2.78 5.93 15.22
N LEU A 74 3.59 4.89 15.13
CA LEU A 74 5.01 4.96 15.50
C LEU A 74 5.88 5.75 14.51
N ARG A 75 5.55 5.77 13.20
CA ARG A 75 6.15 6.74 12.27
C ARG A 75 5.67 8.17 12.56
N ALA A 76 4.37 8.35 12.81
CA ALA A 76 3.80 9.66 13.12
C ALA A 76 4.32 10.26 14.44
N ALA A 77 4.72 9.42 15.40
CA ALA A 77 5.26 9.82 16.70
C ALA A 77 6.75 10.20 16.68
N LEU A 78 7.46 9.97 15.58
CA LEU A 78 8.92 10.15 15.51
C LEU A 78 9.33 10.98 14.28
N PRO A 79 10.26 11.95 14.44
CA PRO A 79 10.80 12.74 13.33
C PRO A 79 11.55 11.85 12.33
N ALA A 80 11.64 12.30 11.07
CA ALA A 80 12.16 11.49 9.97
C ALA A 80 13.63 11.06 10.18
N SER A 81 14.45 11.90 10.84
CA SER A 81 15.83 11.60 11.21
C SER A 81 16.00 10.45 12.20
N GLN A 82 14.98 10.15 13.01
CA GLN A 82 15.02 9.09 14.03
C GLN A 82 14.47 7.75 13.53
N ARG A 83 13.81 7.74 12.36
CA ARG A 83 13.26 6.54 11.73
C ARG A 83 14.38 5.78 11.02
N CYS A 84 14.55 4.50 11.37
CA CYS A 84 15.47 3.63 10.65
C CYS A 84 14.91 3.28 9.26
N SER A 85 15.80 3.00 8.29
CA SER A 85 15.45 2.65 6.90
C SER A 85 14.41 1.53 6.82
N PRO A 86 13.47 1.55 5.84
CA PRO A 86 12.47 0.49 5.68
C PRO A 86 13.11 -0.91 5.52
N SER A 87 12.95 -1.75 6.55
CA SER A 87 13.68 -3.02 6.70
C SER A 87 12.74 -4.15 7.20
N TYR A 88 11.55 -4.21 6.59
CA TYR A 88 10.42 -5.04 7.02
C TYR A 88 10.52 -6.54 6.66
N ASP A 89 11.43 -6.91 5.74
CA ASP A 89 11.56 -8.24 5.15
C ASP A 89 12.86 -8.99 5.53
N LEU A 90 13.98 -8.26 5.61
CA LEU A 90 15.26 -8.69 6.16
C LEU A 90 15.99 -7.46 6.71
N LEU A 91 16.88 -7.62 7.70
CA LEU A 91 17.74 -6.54 8.19
C LEU A 91 18.76 -6.08 7.12
N ARG A 92 18.36 -5.13 6.27
CA ARG A 92 19.22 -4.46 5.27
C ARG A 92 19.94 -3.22 5.82
N LEU A 93 20.05 -3.10 7.14
CA LEU A 93 20.47 -1.88 7.82
C LEU A 93 21.56 -2.14 8.87
N ASN A 94 22.55 -1.24 8.93
CA ASN A 94 23.45 -1.14 10.06
C ASN A 94 22.80 -0.32 11.19
N VAL A 95 22.23 -1.01 12.19
CA VAL A 95 21.54 -0.39 13.32
C VAL A 95 22.46 0.31 14.33
N SER A 96 23.78 0.19 14.19
CA SER A 96 24.78 0.77 15.09
C SER A 96 25.16 2.21 14.73
N GLN A 97 24.22 2.97 14.16
CA GLN A 97 24.47 4.27 13.53
C GLN A 97 23.74 5.40 14.26
N GLU A 98 24.43 6.54 14.42
CA GLU A 98 23.89 7.73 15.08
C GLU A 98 22.62 8.23 14.38
N GLY A 99 21.56 8.50 15.15
CA GLY A 99 20.25 8.96 14.66
C GLY A 99 19.18 7.86 14.56
N CYS A 100 19.48 6.68 14.01
CA CYS A 100 18.51 5.60 13.85
C CYS A 100 18.08 5.03 15.22
N ARG A 101 16.84 5.32 15.64
CA ARG A 101 16.29 4.98 16.96
C ARG A 101 15.10 4.03 16.95
N TYR A 102 14.50 3.75 15.79
CA TYR A 102 13.26 2.99 15.72
C TYR A 102 13.18 2.07 14.49
N LEU A 103 12.98 0.77 14.74
CA LEU A 103 12.86 -0.29 13.75
C LEU A 103 11.54 -1.07 13.89
N VAL A 104 10.93 -1.40 12.75
CA VAL A 104 9.92 -2.45 12.61
C VAL A 104 10.48 -3.55 11.72
N SER A 105 10.29 -4.80 12.13
CA SER A 105 10.46 -5.94 11.23
C SER A 105 9.44 -7.04 11.54
N HIS A 106 9.24 -7.91 10.55
CA HIS A 106 8.63 -9.24 10.74
C HIS A 106 9.68 -10.29 11.17
N ASP A 107 10.97 -9.94 11.21
CA ASP A 107 12.02 -10.72 11.86
C ASP A 107 11.63 -11.03 13.32
N ASP A 108 12.17 -12.13 13.83
CA ASP A 108 11.84 -12.63 15.16
C ASP A 108 12.78 -12.11 16.26
N TYR A 109 12.51 -12.46 17.52
CA TYR A 109 13.27 -11.98 18.68
C TYR A 109 14.78 -12.25 18.57
N SER A 110 15.23 -13.20 17.75
CA SER A 110 16.67 -13.40 17.53
C SER A 110 17.38 -12.16 16.98
N LEU A 111 16.65 -11.25 16.33
CA LEU A 111 17.15 -9.96 15.86
C LEU A 111 17.70 -9.09 17.00
N THR A 112 17.20 -9.21 18.24
CA THR A 112 17.72 -8.41 19.36
C THR A 112 19.19 -8.69 19.68
N SER A 113 19.76 -9.81 19.18
CA SER A 113 21.20 -10.10 19.29
C SER A 113 22.07 -9.27 18.34
N LEU A 114 21.47 -8.54 17.39
CA LEU A 114 22.11 -7.63 16.44
C LEU A 114 21.81 -6.15 16.73
N LEU A 115 20.92 -5.85 17.69
CA LEU A 115 20.51 -4.50 18.08
C LEU A 115 21.37 -3.95 19.23
N PRO A 116 21.38 -2.62 19.48
CA PRO A 116 22.10 -2.04 20.62
C PRO A 116 21.64 -2.58 21.98
N GLU A 117 22.55 -2.67 22.97
CA GLU A 117 22.20 -3.17 24.32
C GLU A 117 21.03 -2.43 24.98
N ASN A 118 20.84 -1.14 24.66
CA ASN A 118 19.78 -0.30 25.19
C ASN A 118 18.51 -0.36 24.32
N THR A 119 18.05 -1.56 23.95
CA THR A 119 16.84 -1.75 23.14
C THR A 119 15.59 -1.95 24.01
N LEU A 120 14.56 -1.14 23.78
CA LEU A 120 13.18 -1.39 24.22
C LEU A 120 12.49 -2.27 23.15
N VAL A 121 12.06 -3.47 23.53
CA VAL A 121 11.18 -4.28 22.68
C VAL A 121 9.72 -3.98 23.02
N VAL A 122 8.90 -3.75 22.00
CA VAL A 122 7.43 -3.66 22.09
C VAL A 122 6.80 -4.63 21.09
N THR A 123 5.61 -5.16 21.40
CA THR A 123 4.90 -6.06 20.48
C THR A 123 3.37 -5.91 20.57
N GLN A 124 2.68 -6.53 19.63
CA GLN A 124 1.23 -6.57 19.53
C GLN A 124 0.78 -8.03 19.34
N LEU A 125 -0.18 -8.49 20.14
CA LEU A 125 -0.78 -9.82 20.06
C LEU A 125 -2.23 -9.74 19.53
N ARG A 126 -2.86 -10.91 19.39
CA ARG A 126 -4.22 -11.09 18.87
C ARG A 126 -4.77 -12.46 19.30
N ASP A 127 -6.09 -12.61 19.43
CA ASP A 127 -6.70 -13.93 19.64
C ASP A 127 -6.20 -14.91 18.55
N PRO A 128 -5.59 -16.06 18.91
CA PRO A 128 -4.95 -16.93 17.94
C PRO A 128 -5.88 -17.44 16.85
N VAL A 129 -7.16 -17.72 17.16
CA VAL A 129 -8.15 -18.12 16.14
C VAL A 129 -8.34 -17.00 15.11
N THR A 130 -8.56 -15.79 15.60
CA THR A 130 -8.74 -14.59 14.76
C THR A 130 -7.45 -14.23 14.01
N ARG A 131 -6.25 -14.51 14.56
CA ARG A 131 -4.95 -14.39 13.88
C ARG A 131 -4.85 -15.37 12.71
N VAL A 132 -5.13 -16.66 12.93
CA VAL A 132 -5.09 -17.73 11.92
C VAL A 132 -6.09 -17.48 10.80
N LEU A 133 -7.36 -17.17 11.12
CA LEU A 133 -8.38 -16.80 10.13
C LEU A 133 -7.95 -15.55 9.34
N SER A 134 -7.44 -14.52 10.03
CA SER A 134 -6.96 -13.30 9.39
C SER A 134 -5.71 -13.52 8.52
N ALA A 135 -4.98 -14.62 8.68
CA ALA A 135 -3.85 -15.01 7.84
C ALA A 135 -4.29 -15.81 6.60
N TYR A 136 -5.17 -16.81 6.78
CA TYR A 136 -5.80 -17.57 5.69
C TYR A 136 -6.44 -16.64 4.65
N GLU A 137 -7.32 -15.74 5.12
CA GLU A 137 -8.04 -14.79 4.27
C GLU A 137 -7.09 -13.86 3.51
N PHE A 138 -6.04 -13.37 4.17
CA PHE A 138 -5.09 -12.43 3.59
C PHE A 138 -4.18 -13.09 2.54
N ALA A 139 -3.71 -14.31 2.80
CA ALA A 139 -2.88 -15.03 1.86
C ALA A 139 -3.66 -15.37 0.58
N ILE A 140 -4.93 -15.81 0.72
CA ILE A 140 -5.85 -16.03 -0.40
C ILE A 140 -6.17 -14.72 -1.14
N GLU A 141 -6.48 -13.64 -0.42
CA GLU A 141 -6.80 -12.33 -1.01
C GLU A 141 -5.65 -11.77 -1.86
N VAL A 142 -4.41 -11.78 -1.35
CA VAL A 142 -3.24 -11.29 -2.08
C VAL A 142 -2.88 -12.21 -3.26
N ALA A 143 -3.02 -13.53 -3.10
CA ALA A 143 -2.79 -14.49 -4.17
C ALA A 143 -3.82 -14.37 -5.30
N ALA A 144 -5.10 -14.15 -4.98
CA ALA A 144 -6.18 -14.04 -5.96
C ALA A 144 -5.98 -12.83 -6.91
N ARG A 145 -5.54 -11.68 -6.38
CA ARG A 145 -5.24 -10.47 -7.19
C ARG A 145 -4.18 -10.68 -8.28
N ARG A 146 -3.33 -11.70 -8.18
CA ARG A 146 -2.28 -12.02 -9.16
C ARG A 146 -2.41 -13.46 -9.70
N ILE A 147 -3.62 -14.04 -9.66
CA ILE A 147 -3.89 -15.43 -10.08
C ILE A 147 -3.61 -15.69 -11.57
N LYS A 148 -3.93 -14.70 -12.42
CA LYS A 148 -3.74 -14.73 -13.89
C LYS A 148 -2.31 -14.38 -14.33
N MET A 149 -1.48 -13.85 -13.44
CA MET A 149 -0.08 -13.53 -13.72
C MET A 149 0.71 -14.84 -13.92
N ASP A 150 1.62 -14.90 -14.89
CA ASP A 150 2.52 -16.05 -15.05
C ASP A 150 3.56 -16.12 -13.92
N ASP A 151 4.17 -17.31 -13.73
CA ASP A 151 5.14 -17.53 -12.65
C ASP A 151 6.44 -16.72 -12.82
N GLU A 152 6.90 -16.45 -14.05
CA GLU A 152 8.12 -15.66 -14.24
C GLU A 152 7.87 -14.21 -13.84
N LYS A 153 6.87 -13.53 -14.43
CA LYS A 153 6.51 -12.16 -14.07
C LYS A 153 6.21 -12.04 -12.58
N PHE A 154 5.46 -12.98 -11.98
CA PHE A 154 5.16 -12.96 -10.55
C PHE A 154 6.42 -12.92 -9.66
N PHE A 155 7.41 -13.80 -9.91
CA PHE A 155 8.66 -13.79 -9.13
C PHE A 155 9.64 -12.67 -9.55
N LYS A 156 9.57 -12.19 -10.78
CA LYS A 156 10.38 -11.08 -11.32
C LYS A 156 9.94 -9.74 -10.72
N THR A 157 8.63 -9.49 -10.64
CA THR A 157 8.05 -8.33 -9.94
C THR A 157 8.41 -8.33 -8.46
N ALA A 158 8.32 -9.47 -7.77
CA ALA A 158 8.70 -9.57 -6.36
C ALA A 158 10.19 -9.21 -6.10
N LYS A 159 11.09 -9.64 -7.00
CA LYS A 159 12.54 -9.41 -6.89
C LYS A 159 13.00 -8.01 -7.32
N ASN A 160 12.34 -7.41 -8.31
CA ASN A 160 12.77 -6.14 -8.91
C ASN A 160 12.30 -4.90 -8.12
N MET A 161 11.44 -5.08 -7.12
CA MET A 161 10.95 -3.97 -6.29
C MET A 161 12.00 -3.48 -5.31
N THR A 162 12.37 -2.21 -5.42
CA THR A 162 13.29 -1.49 -4.51
C THR A 162 12.60 -1.05 -3.20
N PHE A 163 11.43 -1.62 -2.90
CA PHE A 163 10.63 -1.37 -1.71
C PHE A 163 10.15 -2.70 -1.11
N VAL A 164 9.69 -2.67 0.14
CA VAL A 164 9.29 -3.89 0.86
C VAL A 164 7.90 -4.34 0.43
N ASN A 165 7.84 -5.23 -0.56
CA ASN A 165 6.60 -5.87 -1.00
C ASN A 165 6.17 -7.01 -0.06
N THR A 166 4.85 -7.27 0.04
CA THR A 166 4.28 -8.42 0.76
C THR A 166 4.95 -9.75 0.36
N LEU A 167 5.30 -9.94 -0.92
CA LEU A 167 5.93 -11.16 -1.43
C LEU A 167 7.38 -11.38 -0.94
N ASN A 168 8.01 -10.39 -0.32
CA ASN A 168 9.34 -10.52 0.28
C ASN A 168 9.29 -10.73 1.80
N VAL A 169 8.15 -10.44 2.43
CA VAL A 169 7.95 -10.41 3.89
C VAL A 169 7.43 -11.74 4.44
N TRP A 170 8.01 -12.23 5.53
CA TRP A 170 7.55 -13.43 6.22
C TRP A 170 6.16 -13.24 6.90
N PRO A 171 5.26 -14.25 6.90
CA PRO A 171 5.30 -15.54 6.20
C PRO A 171 4.74 -15.49 4.76
N TRP A 172 4.33 -14.32 4.28
CA TRP A 172 3.60 -14.14 3.02
C TRP A 172 4.43 -14.50 1.78
N SER A 173 5.75 -14.31 1.86
CA SER A 173 6.74 -14.78 0.89
C SER A 173 6.71 -16.29 0.61
N HIS A 174 6.11 -17.08 1.52
CA HIS A 174 5.91 -18.52 1.35
C HIS A 174 4.43 -18.86 1.12
N LEU A 175 3.52 -18.27 1.90
CA LEU A 175 2.08 -18.58 1.84
C LEU A 175 1.37 -18.06 0.59
N VAL A 176 1.70 -16.85 0.11
CA VAL A 176 1.03 -16.27 -1.07
C VAL A 176 1.36 -17.05 -2.35
N PRO A 177 2.63 -17.42 -2.63
CA PRO A 177 2.95 -18.33 -3.74
C PRO A 177 2.25 -19.70 -3.61
N TRP A 178 2.18 -20.27 -2.40
CA TRP A 178 1.53 -21.56 -2.15
C TRP A 178 0.03 -21.52 -2.48
N PHE A 179 -0.70 -20.54 -1.94
CA PHE A 179 -2.12 -20.36 -2.21
C PHE A 179 -2.38 -20.05 -3.69
N ARG A 180 -1.57 -19.17 -4.32
CA ARG A 180 -1.69 -18.88 -5.76
C ARG A 180 -1.59 -20.15 -6.60
N LYS A 181 -0.62 -21.04 -6.28
CA LYS A 181 -0.42 -22.29 -7.02
C LYS A 181 -1.51 -23.33 -6.76
N SER A 182 -1.99 -23.46 -5.51
CA SER A 182 -3.16 -24.28 -5.17
C SER A 182 -4.38 -23.84 -5.98
N MET A 183 -4.73 -22.56 -5.95
CA MET A 183 -5.88 -22.01 -6.67
C MET A 183 -5.75 -22.19 -8.20
N GLN A 184 -4.54 -22.09 -8.76
CA GLN A 184 -4.30 -22.37 -10.19
C GLN A 184 -4.58 -23.85 -10.55
N VAL A 185 -4.19 -24.81 -9.71
CA VAL A 185 -4.51 -26.23 -9.91
C VAL A 185 -6.02 -26.45 -9.82
N HIS A 186 -6.67 -25.92 -8.78
CA HIS A 186 -8.12 -26.03 -8.60
C HIS A 186 -8.89 -25.44 -9.80
N LEU A 187 -8.48 -24.28 -10.31
CA LEU A 187 -9.06 -23.68 -11.52
C LEU A 187 -8.82 -24.55 -12.76
N ALA A 188 -7.64 -25.17 -12.92
CA ALA A 188 -7.37 -26.06 -14.05
C ALA A 188 -8.28 -27.30 -14.02
N ASP A 189 -8.42 -27.94 -12.86
CA ASP A 189 -9.25 -29.13 -12.68
C ASP A 189 -10.73 -28.83 -12.90
N LEU A 190 -11.23 -27.70 -12.36
CA LEU A 190 -12.62 -27.26 -12.59
C LEU A 190 -12.89 -26.95 -14.07
N ASN A 191 -11.93 -26.34 -14.78
CA ASN A 191 -12.05 -26.11 -16.23
C ASN A 191 -12.02 -27.42 -17.04
N ALA A 192 -11.25 -28.43 -16.60
CA ALA A 192 -11.26 -29.76 -17.20
C ALA A 192 -12.62 -30.46 -16.98
N GLN A 193 -13.14 -30.47 -15.75
CA GLN A 193 -14.46 -31.02 -15.43
C GLN A 193 -15.57 -30.35 -16.25
N ALA A 194 -15.61 -29.02 -16.30
CA ALA A 194 -16.63 -28.30 -17.08
C ALA A 194 -16.57 -28.64 -18.58
N LYS A 195 -15.38 -28.89 -19.13
CA LYS A 195 -15.19 -29.34 -20.51
C LYS A 195 -15.69 -30.78 -20.73
N GLU A 196 -15.50 -31.69 -19.78
CA GLU A 196 -15.99 -33.08 -19.83
C GLU A 196 -17.52 -33.18 -19.68
N GLU A 197 -18.10 -32.39 -18.77
CA GLU A 197 -19.57 -32.30 -18.58
C GLU A 197 -20.31 -31.67 -19.77
N GLY A 198 -19.58 -31.13 -20.76
CA GLY A 198 -20.15 -30.29 -21.81
C GLY A 198 -20.73 -28.97 -21.26
N ALA A 199 -20.34 -28.58 -20.04
CA ALA A 199 -20.72 -27.35 -19.37
C ALA A 199 -20.00 -26.15 -20.00
N ARG A 200 -20.45 -25.81 -21.21
CA ARG A 200 -20.10 -24.61 -21.98
C ARG A 200 -19.99 -23.40 -21.07
N ALA A 201 -18.89 -22.66 -21.23
CA ALA A 201 -18.58 -21.55 -20.37
C ALA A 201 -19.73 -20.53 -20.50
N ARG A 202 -20.35 -20.18 -19.37
CA ARG A 202 -21.50 -19.26 -19.36
C ARG A 202 -21.07 -17.80 -19.55
N THR A 203 -19.97 -17.57 -20.27
CA THR A 203 -19.37 -16.28 -20.60
C THR A 203 -20.33 -15.44 -21.43
N TRP A 204 -21.10 -14.62 -20.73
CA TRP A 204 -21.94 -13.59 -21.30
C TRP A 204 -21.05 -12.40 -21.70
N THR A 205 -20.96 -12.13 -23.00
CA THR A 205 -20.32 -10.92 -23.53
C THR A 205 -21.32 -9.78 -23.54
N GLU A 206 -20.88 -8.55 -23.25
CA GLU A 206 -21.73 -7.36 -23.25
C GLU A 206 -21.79 -6.71 -24.65
N HIS A 207 -22.98 -6.31 -25.08
CA HIS A 207 -23.24 -5.66 -26.37
C HIS A 207 -24.28 -4.55 -26.20
N PHE A 208 -24.16 -3.46 -26.93
CA PHE A 208 -25.12 -2.34 -26.88
C PHE A 208 -26.03 -2.33 -28.12
N ASP A 209 -27.35 -2.24 -27.91
CA ASP A 209 -28.33 -2.14 -29.00
C ASP A 209 -28.69 -0.68 -29.26
N ASN A 210 -27.97 -0.04 -30.18
CA ASN A 210 -28.20 1.34 -30.63
C ASN A 210 -29.66 1.61 -31.06
N ARG A 211 -30.44 0.59 -31.46
CA ARG A 211 -31.84 0.76 -31.90
C ARG A 211 -32.84 0.73 -30.74
N ARG A 212 -32.40 0.39 -29.54
CA ARG A 212 -33.23 0.28 -28.32
C ARG A 212 -32.62 0.99 -27.11
N ASN A 213 -31.56 1.76 -27.34
CA ASN A 213 -30.76 2.50 -26.36
C ASN A 213 -30.48 1.72 -25.06
N ARG A 214 -30.02 0.46 -25.20
CA ARG A 214 -29.83 -0.45 -24.05
C ARG A 214 -28.85 -1.59 -24.31
N THR A 215 -28.17 -2.00 -23.26
CA THR A 215 -27.32 -3.20 -23.23
C THR A 215 -28.13 -4.50 -23.39
N TYR A 216 -27.54 -5.49 -24.05
CA TYR A 216 -27.88 -6.90 -23.93
C TYR A 216 -26.61 -7.73 -23.73
N TYR A 217 -26.79 -8.93 -23.16
CA TYR A 217 -25.72 -9.89 -22.95
C TYR A 217 -25.87 -11.04 -23.94
N TRP A 218 -24.80 -11.37 -24.66
CA TRP A 218 -24.74 -12.45 -25.64
C TRP A 218 -23.84 -13.58 -25.16
N ASN A 219 -24.38 -14.80 -25.08
CA ASN A 219 -23.57 -16.00 -24.90
C ASN A 219 -23.38 -16.72 -26.25
N LYS A 220 -22.12 -16.71 -26.71
CA LYS A 220 -21.69 -17.29 -28.00
C LYS A 220 -21.84 -18.81 -28.07
N GLU A 221 -21.77 -19.51 -26.94
CA GLU A 221 -21.77 -20.99 -26.88
C GLU A 221 -23.18 -21.58 -26.68
N LEU A 222 -24.10 -20.80 -26.09
CA LEU A 222 -25.54 -21.08 -25.98
C LEU A 222 -26.31 -20.55 -27.20
N ASN A 223 -25.74 -19.61 -27.96
CA ASN A 223 -26.41 -18.87 -29.03
C ASN A 223 -27.69 -18.17 -28.52
N GLN A 224 -27.57 -17.47 -27.38
CA GLN A 224 -28.68 -16.81 -26.68
C GLN A 224 -28.30 -15.38 -26.27
N SER A 225 -29.26 -14.45 -26.41
CA SER A 225 -29.19 -13.08 -25.89
C SER A 225 -30.18 -12.86 -24.75
N VAL A 226 -29.77 -12.09 -23.73
CA VAL A 226 -30.63 -11.71 -22.59
C VAL A 226 -30.48 -10.22 -22.27
N TRP A 227 -31.60 -9.57 -21.93
CA TRP A 227 -31.64 -8.13 -21.60
C TRP A 227 -31.33 -7.83 -20.12
N LYS A 228 -31.12 -8.87 -19.33
CA LYS A 228 -30.60 -8.82 -17.95
C LYS A 228 -29.67 -10.01 -17.79
N LEU A 229 -28.47 -9.78 -17.28
CA LEU A 229 -27.55 -10.86 -16.94
C LEU A 229 -28.26 -11.84 -15.97
N PRO A 230 -28.06 -13.17 -16.08
CA PRO A 230 -28.53 -14.09 -15.06
C PRO A 230 -28.00 -13.67 -13.67
N PRO A 231 -28.75 -13.93 -12.58
CA PRO A 231 -28.41 -13.41 -11.26
C PRO A 231 -26.97 -13.78 -10.86
N ALA A 232 -26.35 -12.84 -10.13
CA ALA A 232 -24.92 -12.84 -9.84
C ALA A 232 -24.38 -14.19 -9.34
N SER A 233 -23.10 -14.42 -9.64
CA SER A 233 -22.38 -15.66 -9.37
C SER A 233 -22.74 -16.25 -8.00
N LYS A 234 -23.25 -17.50 -7.98
CA LYS A 234 -23.68 -18.16 -6.75
C LYS A 234 -22.54 -18.14 -5.74
N MET A 235 -22.75 -17.49 -4.60
CA MET A 235 -21.72 -17.34 -3.59
C MET A 235 -21.49 -18.68 -2.89
N VAL A 236 -20.29 -19.24 -3.05
CA VAL A 236 -19.86 -20.46 -2.36
C VAL A 236 -19.25 -20.13 -0.99
N HIS A 237 -19.27 -21.10 -0.07
CA HIS A 237 -18.85 -20.85 1.31
C HIS A 237 -17.33 -20.59 1.39
N PRO A 238 -16.87 -19.43 1.88
CA PRO A 238 -15.51 -18.95 1.64
C PRO A 238 -14.42 -19.78 2.35
N TYR A 239 -14.78 -20.58 3.35
CA TYR A 239 -13.86 -21.47 4.09
C TYR A 239 -13.98 -22.94 3.68
N SER A 240 -14.90 -23.30 2.77
CA SER A 240 -15.12 -24.67 2.32
C SER A 240 -15.77 -24.69 0.92
N ASN A 241 -14.98 -24.32 -0.08
CA ASN A 241 -15.38 -24.31 -1.49
C ASN A 241 -14.24 -24.87 -2.36
N VAL A 242 -14.52 -25.07 -3.65
CA VAL A 242 -13.58 -25.69 -4.60
C VAL A 242 -12.53 -24.74 -5.17
N LEU A 243 -12.67 -23.43 -5.04
CA LEU A 243 -11.72 -22.46 -5.64
C LEU A 243 -10.41 -22.31 -4.84
N VAL A 244 -10.39 -22.74 -3.59
CA VAL A 244 -9.27 -22.62 -2.65
C VAL A 244 -9.12 -23.91 -1.84
N THR A 245 -7.95 -24.16 -1.23
CA THR A 245 -7.86 -25.17 -0.16
C THR A 245 -8.82 -24.81 0.98
N PRO A 246 -9.78 -25.68 1.36
CA PRO A 246 -10.69 -25.42 2.48
C PRO A 246 -9.92 -25.14 3.78
N LEU A 247 -10.49 -24.31 4.65
CA LEU A 247 -9.84 -23.90 5.90
C LEU A 247 -9.49 -25.10 6.78
N PHE A 248 -10.38 -26.08 6.87
CA PHE A 248 -10.17 -27.29 7.68
C PHE A 248 -9.02 -28.16 7.17
N ASP A 249 -8.85 -28.26 5.85
CA ASP A 249 -7.74 -29.01 5.25
C ASP A 249 -6.44 -28.20 5.33
N TRP A 250 -6.50 -26.88 5.16
CA TRP A 250 -5.35 -26.00 5.22
C TRP A 250 -4.69 -25.98 6.61
N ILE A 251 -5.47 -25.95 7.70
CA ILE A 251 -4.90 -25.93 9.05
C ILE A 251 -4.16 -27.23 9.43
N GLU A 252 -4.36 -28.32 8.69
CA GLU A 252 -3.59 -29.55 8.90
C GLU A 252 -2.37 -29.67 7.95
N THR A 253 -2.12 -28.71 7.05
CA THR A 253 -0.94 -28.77 6.17
C THR A 253 0.34 -28.33 6.90
N LYS A 254 1.46 -28.83 6.40
CA LYS A 254 2.78 -28.48 6.92
C LYS A 254 3.09 -26.99 6.76
N GLU A 255 2.58 -26.33 5.73
CA GLU A 255 2.78 -24.89 5.52
C GLU A 255 2.04 -24.04 6.56
N ALA A 256 0.86 -24.47 7.03
CA ALA A 256 0.23 -23.85 8.19
C ALA A 256 1.04 -24.11 9.47
N GLN A 257 1.54 -25.35 9.65
CA GLN A 257 2.36 -25.72 10.82
C GLN A 257 3.71 -24.98 10.90
N ASP A 258 4.44 -24.84 9.80
CA ASP A 258 5.78 -24.23 9.75
C ASP A 258 5.74 -22.69 9.85
N LEU A 259 4.62 -22.04 9.50
CA LEU A 259 4.54 -20.60 9.24
C LEU A 259 3.44 -19.83 10.00
N ILE A 260 2.40 -20.52 10.50
CA ILE A 260 1.22 -19.88 11.11
C ILE A 260 0.96 -20.38 12.52
N HIS A 261 1.00 -21.68 12.76
CA HIS A 261 0.72 -22.28 14.07
C HIS A 261 1.81 -21.98 15.09
N GLU A 262 1.39 -21.60 16.31
CA GLU A 262 2.27 -21.12 17.39
C GLU A 262 3.19 -19.96 16.94
N GLY A 263 2.79 -19.24 15.89
CA GLY A 263 3.62 -18.28 15.17
C GLY A 263 3.97 -17.04 15.98
N ALA A 264 3.13 -16.62 16.92
CA ALA A 264 3.48 -15.52 17.83
C ALA A 264 4.51 -15.98 18.86
N THR A 265 4.32 -17.16 19.45
CA THR A 265 5.23 -17.78 20.40
C THR A 265 6.60 -18.03 19.78
N LEU A 266 6.64 -18.63 18.58
CA LEU A 266 7.88 -18.89 17.85
C LEU A 266 8.61 -17.61 17.45
N GLN A 267 7.89 -16.52 17.14
CA GLN A 267 8.51 -15.22 16.85
C GLN A 267 9.05 -14.53 18.12
N ILE A 268 8.33 -14.58 19.25
CA ILE A 268 8.83 -14.10 20.56
C ILE A 268 10.02 -14.96 21.04
N LEU A 269 10.07 -16.24 20.67
CA LEU A 269 11.20 -17.11 20.96
C LEU A 269 12.39 -16.92 20.03
N GLY A 270 12.23 -16.31 18.86
CA GLY A 270 13.32 -16.25 17.88
C GLY A 270 13.60 -17.62 17.25
N LEU A 271 12.54 -18.39 16.96
CA LEU A 271 12.61 -19.77 16.49
C LEU A 271 11.89 -19.99 15.14
N THR A 272 11.54 -18.94 14.41
CA THR A 272 10.91 -19.04 13.09
C THR A 272 11.88 -19.61 12.03
N ASN A 273 11.45 -19.75 10.79
CA ASN A 273 12.35 -20.03 9.66
C ASN A 273 13.20 -18.82 9.21
N TYR A 274 13.08 -17.65 9.86
CA TYR A 274 13.88 -16.44 9.60
C TYR A 274 14.90 -16.12 10.72
N SER A 275 14.95 -16.93 11.79
CA SER A 275 15.84 -16.72 12.95
C SER A 275 17.33 -16.58 12.58
N HIS A 276 18.01 -15.62 13.21
CA HIS A 276 19.42 -15.32 12.96
C HIS A 276 20.43 -16.30 13.61
N TRP A 277 20.01 -17.19 14.52
CA TRP A 277 20.88 -18.19 15.15
C TRP A 277 20.72 -19.62 14.59
N LYS A 278 21.86 -20.32 14.47
CA LYS A 278 21.99 -21.61 13.75
C LYS A 278 21.21 -22.78 14.37
N SER A 279 20.80 -22.67 15.63
CA SER A 279 20.08 -23.71 16.37
C SER A 279 18.56 -23.67 16.19
N ALA A 280 18.00 -22.60 15.61
CA ALA A 280 16.56 -22.33 15.61
C ALA A 280 15.71 -23.49 15.06
N THR A 281 16.08 -24.03 13.89
CA THR A 281 15.34 -25.13 13.25
C THR A 281 15.32 -26.41 14.11
N ALA A 282 16.39 -26.69 14.86
CA ALA A 282 16.44 -27.84 15.76
C ALA A 282 15.61 -27.62 17.03
N LEU A 283 15.65 -26.40 17.59
CA LEU A 283 14.84 -25.98 18.73
C LEU A 283 13.35 -25.96 18.41
N ARG A 284 12.95 -25.43 17.24
CA ARG A 284 11.55 -25.46 16.76
C ARG A 284 11.04 -26.88 16.52
N LYS A 285 11.89 -27.80 16.06
CA LYS A 285 11.55 -29.24 15.99
C LYS A 285 11.25 -29.80 17.39
N CYS A 286 12.12 -29.52 18.36
CA CYS A 286 11.90 -29.93 19.75
C CYS A 286 10.67 -29.29 20.41
N PHE A 287 10.33 -28.04 20.07
CA PHE A 287 9.12 -27.35 20.54
C PHE A 287 7.82 -28.05 20.12
N PHE A 288 7.80 -28.74 18.98
CA PHE A 288 6.64 -29.52 18.51
C PHE A 288 6.71 -31.01 18.87
N GLU A 289 7.90 -31.59 19.05
CA GLU A 289 8.08 -33.05 19.25
C GLU A 289 8.33 -33.46 20.72
N ASP A 290 8.74 -32.55 21.61
CA ASP A 290 9.07 -32.85 23.01
C ASP A 290 8.31 -31.94 23.99
N LEU A 291 7.46 -32.55 24.83
CA LEU A 291 6.56 -31.85 25.74
C LEU A 291 7.28 -31.08 26.87
N ASP A 292 8.49 -31.48 27.25
CA ASP A 292 9.27 -30.72 28.24
C ASP A 292 9.92 -29.48 27.62
N SER A 293 10.55 -29.66 26.45
CA SER A 293 11.07 -28.55 25.65
C SER A 293 9.98 -27.54 25.27
N HIS A 294 8.78 -28.02 24.90
CA HIS A 294 7.62 -27.18 24.66
C HIS A 294 7.33 -26.28 25.87
N ARG A 295 7.08 -26.86 27.05
CA ARG A 295 6.76 -26.12 28.28
C ARG A 295 7.84 -25.09 28.63
N ARG A 296 9.11 -25.51 28.65
CA ARG A 296 10.25 -24.64 28.99
C ARG A 296 10.35 -23.44 28.03
N LEU A 297 10.21 -23.70 26.73
CA LEU A 297 10.22 -22.64 25.72
C LEU A 297 9.01 -21.71 25.86
N VAL A 298 7.81 -22.22 26.12
CA VAL A 298 6.62 -21.39 26.41
C VAL A 298 6.86 -20.49 27.63
N ASP A 299 7.50 -20.99 28.69
CA ASP A 299 7.81 -20.19 29.88
C ASP A 299 8.91 -19.13 29.61
N VAL A 300 9.88 -19.40 28.72
CA VAL A 300 10.81 -18.37 28.21
C VAL A 300 10.07 -17.30 27.39
N ALA A 301 9.08 -17.69 26.57
CA ALA A 301 8.27 -16.74 25.80
C ALA A 301 7.46 -15.81 26.72
N LYS A 302 6.83 -16.37 27.76
CA LYS A 302 6.15 -15.61 28.82
C LYS A 302 7.10 -14.68 29.58
N GLN A 303 8.34 -15.12 29.86
CA GLN A 303 9.34 -14.29 30.51
C GLN A 303 9.79 -13.12 29.62
N ARG A 304 9.95 -13.36 28.31
CA ARG A 304 10.24 -12.29 27.33
C ARG A 304 9.14 -11.26 27.28
N LEU A 305 7.86 -11.66 27.20
CA LEU A 305 6.74 -10.72 27.23
C LEU A 305 6.74 -9.83 28.48
N ARG A 306 7.02 -10.40 29.67
CA ARG A 306 7.18 -9.63 30.92
C ARG A 306 8.39 -8.68 30.96
N SER A 307 9.32 -8.80 30.00
CA SER A 307 10.47 -7.91 29.86
C SER A 307 10.34 -6.86 28.75
N MET A 308 9.31 -6.98 27.90
CA MET A 308 8.98 -5.97 26.90
C MET A 308 8.41 -4.73 27.58
N LEU A 309 8.64 -3.55 26.99
CA LEU A 309 8.09 -2.30 27.52
C LEU A 309 6.56 -2.25 27.43
N HIS A 310 6.01 -2.85 26.38
CA HIS A 310 4.58 -2.87 26.10
C HIS A 310 4.20 -4.11 25.28
N VAL A 311 3.08 -4.73 25.66
CA VAL A 311 2.44 -5.84 24.95
C VAL A 311 0.97 -5.46 24.77
N GLY A 312 0.56 -5.12 23.55
CA GLY A 312 -0.80 -4.70 23.25
C GLY A 312 -1.66 -5.79 22.62
N LEU A 313 -2.98 -5.59 22.56
CA LEU A 313 -3.93 -6.52 21.92
C LEU A 313 -4.64 -5.88 20.72
N THR A 314 -4.70 -6.61 19.61
CA THR A 314 -5.39 -6.18 18.39
C THR A 314 -6.90 -6.00 18.60
N GLU A 315 -7.47 -6.72 19.57
CA GLU A 315 -8.86 -6.60 20.03
C GLU A 315 -9.12 -5.26 20.75
N ASN A 316 -8.11 -4.72 21.42
CA ASN A 316 -8.15 -3.49 22.22
C ASN A 316 -7.20 -2.43 21.62
N LEU A 317 -7.27 -2.26 20.29
CA LEU A 317 -6.27 -1.54 19.51
C LEU A 317 -6.03 -0.10 19.97
N ASP A 318 -7.09 0.67 20.20
CA ASP A 318 -7.01 2.06 20.69
C ASP A 318 -6.31 2.16 22.06
N GLN A 319 -6.74 1.32 23.01
CA GLN A 319 -6.17 1.29 24.37
C GLN A 319 -4.71 0.84 24.35
N SER A 320 -4.37 -0.10 23.45
CA SER A 320 -3.00 -0.56 23.24
C SER A 320 -2.12 0.53 22.65
N VAL A 321 -2.63 1.37 21.73
CA VAL A 321 -1.89 2.54 21.22
C VAL A 321 -1.70 3.60 22.30
N ALA A 322 -2.74 3.91 23.09
CA ALA A 322 -2.64 4.84 24.22
C ALA A 322 -1.64 4.38 25.29
N SER A 323 -1.66 3.09 25.62
CA SER A 323 -0.73 2.49 26.58
C SER A 323 0.70 2.37 26.05
N MET A 324 0.88 2.11 24.75
CA MET A 324 2.19 2.15 24.10
C MET A 324 2.75 3.58 24.07
N ALA A 325 1.91 4.60 23.84
CA ALA A 325 2.31 6.01 23.90
C ALA A 325 2.81 6.38 25.31
N ALA A 326 2.03 6.07 26.34
CA ALA A 326 2.42 6.29 27.74
C ALA A 326 3.72 5.55 28.11
N GLY A 327 3.88 4.30 27.66
CA GLY A 327 5.08 3.49 27.91
C GLY A 327 6.35 4.04 27.23
N LEU A 328 6.22 4.58 26.01
CA LEU A 328 7.31 5.20 25.23
C LEU A 328 7.55 6.68 25.59
N GLY A 329 6.67 7.31 26.37
CA GLY A 329 6.71 8.74 26.67
C GLY A 329 6.23 9.65 25.52
N PHE A 330 5.50 9.10 24.55
CA PHE A 330 4.91 9.87 23.45
C PHE A 330 3.64 10.61 23.91
N ASN A 331 3.53 11.87 23.53
CA ASN A 331 2.38 12.71 23.83
C ASN A 331 1.35 12.61 22.70
N LEU A 332 0.16 12.05 22.95
CA LEU A 332 -0.89 11.97 21.92
C LEU A 332 -1.40 13.36 21.49
N SER A 333 -1.13 14.39 22.30
CA SER A 333 -1.47 15.79 22.03
C SER A 333 -0.36 16.59 21.34
N SER A 334 0.84 16.03 21.10
CA SER A 334 1.86 16.70 20.28
C SER A 334 1.55 16.57 18.79
N HIS A 335 2.19 17.40 17.97
CA HIS A 335 2.14 17.33 16.51
C HIS A 335 2.52 15.94 15.97
N SER A 336 1.94 15.54 14.85
CA SER A 336 2.32 14.34 14.11
C SER A 336 3.39 14.63 13.05
N HIS A 337 4.26 13.67 12.76
CA HIS A 337 5.22 13.74 11.66
C HIS A 337 4.74 12.93 10.44
N ARG A 338 4.59 13.59 9.28
CA ARG A 338 4.18 12.98 8.00
C ARG A 338 5.14 11.89 7.52
N SER A 339 4.68 11.06 6.59
CA SER A 339 5.48 9.98 6.02
C SER A 339 6.63 10.53 5.18
N ALA A 340 7.83 9.94 5.32
CA ALA A 340 8.99 10.32 4.51
C ALA A 340 9.17 9.30 3.37
N ASN A 341 8.87 9.73 2.14
CA ASN A 341 9.21 9.01 0.91
C ASN A 341 10.71 8.64 0.90
N ARG A 342 11.09 7.52 0.25
CA ARG A 342 12.50 7.12 0.12
C ARG A 342 13.38 8.22 -0.51
N ASN A 343 12.81 9.07 -1.37
CA ASN A 343 13.54 10.15 -2.04
C ASN A 343 14.07 11.25 -1.08
N TYR A 344 13.52 11.37 0.14
CA TYR A 344 14.05 12.28 1.17
C TYR A 344 15.32 11.73 1.87
N PHE A 345 15.76 10.51 1.56
CA PHE A 345 16.94 9.87 2.17
C PHE A 345 18.04 9.59 1.14
N ALA A 346 19.26 10.04 1.44
CA ALA A 346 20.48 9.56 0.80
C ALA A 346 21.09 8.39 1.58
N TYR A 347 21.95 7.62 0.92
CA TYR A 347 22.65 6.46 1.49
C TYR A 347 24.13 6.51 1.07
N ASP A 348 25.07 6.37 2.02
CA ASP A 348 26.51 6.40 1.71
C ASP A 348 26.98 5.08 1.09
N ALA A 349 26.92 4.99 -0.24
CA ALA A 349 27.52 3.88 -0.97
C ALA A 349 29.00 4.16 -1.33
N PRO A 350 29.89 3.14 -1.29
CA PRO A 350 31.27 3.29 -1.78
C PRO A 350 31.30 3.76 -3.25
N GLY A 351 31.92 4.91 -3.50
CA GLY A 351 31.96 5.54 -4.82
C GLY A 351 30.77 6.45 -5.15
N PHE A 352 29.97 6.83 -4.15
CA PHE A 352 28.84 7.75 -4.30
C PHE A 352 29.02 8.96 -3.35
N ASP A 353 29.29 10.14 -3.91
CA ASP A 353 29.50 11.38 -3.15
C ASP A 353 28.34 12.35 -3.37
N MET A 354 27.67 12.75 -2.30
CA MET A 354 26.51 13.66 -2.36
C MET A 354 26.88 15.09 -2.81
N GLU A 355 28.14 15.49 -2.66
CA GLU A 355 28.66 16.80 -3.08
C GLU A 355 29.20 16.78 -4.52
N GLN A 356 29.16 15.62 -5.20
CA GLN A 356 29.48 15.54 -6.62
C GLN A 356 28.54 16.43 -7.43
N LEU A 357 29.11 17.31 -8.26
CA LEU A 357 28.35 18.10 -9.21
C LEU A 357 27.83 17.23 -10.36
N ILE A 358 26.56 17.41 -10.68
CA ILE A 358 25.88 16.93 -11.88
C ILE A 358 25.27 18.12 -12.61
N THR A 359 24.96 17.95 -13.89
CA THR A 359 24.43 19.04 -14.72
C THR A 359 22.94 18.87 -14.90
N PHE A 360 22.16 19.87 -14.48
CA PHE A 360 20.70 19.87 -14.56
C PHE A 360 20.21 21.04 -15.42
N ASN A 361 19.32 20.72 -16.36
CA ASN A 361 18.51 21.69 -17.08
C ASN A 361 17.10 21.63 -16.48
N ALA A 362 16.69 22.71 -15.81
CA ALA A 362 15.37 22.83 -15.21
C ALA A 362 14.44 23.57 -16.18
N SER A 363 13.46 22.85 -16.73
CA SER A 363 12.54 23.36 -17.78
C SER A 363 11.79 24.63 -17.36
N ARG A 364 11.65 24.87 -16.05
CA ARG A 364 10.94 25.99 -15.43
C ARG A 364 11.83 27.17 -15.00
N TYR A 365 13.15 27.07 -15.05
CA TYR A 365 14.05 28.14 -14.56
C TYR A 365 14.93 28.80 -15.63
N VAL A 366 15.16 28.16 -16.78
CA VAL A 366 16.13 28.65 -17.78
C VAL A 366 15.58 28.54 -19.22
N PRO A 367 14.94 29.59 -19.76
CA PRO A 367 14.45 29.60 -21.15
C PRO A 367 15.55 29.45 -22.21
N THR A 368 16.80 29.78 -21.85
CA THR A 368 17.99 29.70 -22.73
C THR A 368 18.62 28.30 -22.79
N GLY A 369 18.11 27.32 -22.04
CA GLY A 369 18.67 25.97 -21.97
C GLY A 369 20.05 25.87 -21.30
N GLU A 370 20.47 26.88 -20.55
CA GLU A 370 21.78 26.92 -19.89
C GLU A 370 21.91 25.85 -18.80
N MET A 371 23.00 25.10 -18.87
CA MET A 371 23.20 23.84 -18.17
C MET A 371 23.79 24.07 -16.77
N THR A 372 22.92 24.20 -15.75
CA THR A 372 23.34 24.52 -14.38
C THR A 372 24.08 23.37 -13.70
N PRO A 373 25.26 23.59 -13.09
CA PRO A 373 25.91 22.61 -12.24
C PRO A 373 25.33 22.66 -10.82
N ILE A 374 24.77 21.55 -10.36
CA ILE A 374 24.21 21.39 -9.00
C ILE A 374 24.75 20.11 -8.36
N THR A 375 24.83 20.04 -7.04
CA THR A 375 25.21 18.81 -6.33
C THR A 375 24.13 17.72 -6.46
N ILE A 376 24.50 16.45 -6.30
CA ILE A 376 23.53 15.34 -6.15
C ILE A 376 22.57 15.61 -4.98
N ARG A 377 23.05 16.27 -3.93
CA ARG A 377 22.23 16.77 -2.80
C ARG A 377 21.15 17.72 -3.29
N GLU A 378 21.51 18.84 -3.93
CA GLU A 378 20.55 19.83 -4.45
C GLU A 378 19.59 19.22 -5.48
N ALA A 379 20.08 18.35 -6.37
CA ALA A 379 19.24 17.66 -7.34
C ALA A 379 18.14 16.80 -6.69
N ARG A 380 18.44 16.16 -5.55
CA ARG A 380 17.47 15.39 -4.76
C ARG A 380 16.54 16.27 -3.94
N HIS A 381 17.01 17.42 -3.45
CA HIS A 381 16.14 18.42 -2.80
C HIS A 381 15.13 19.00 -3.81
N LEU A 382 15.56 19.27 -5.04
CA LEU A 382 14.69 19.69 -6.15
C LEU A 382 13.69 18.59 -6.53
N LEU A 383 14.13 17.33 -6.66
CA LEU A 383 13.23 16.19 -6.93
C LEU A 383 12.11 16.09 -5.88
N VAL A 384 12.48 16.20 -4.60
CA VAL A 384 11.55 16.22 -3.47
C VAL A 384 10.58 17.41 -3.56
N LYS A 385 11.09 18.62 -3.74
CA LYS A 385 10.28 19.85 -3.85
C LYS A 385 9.30 19.75 -5.01
N TYR A 386 9.74 19.24 -6.16
CA TYR A 386 8.91 19.06 -7.34
C TYR A 386 7.85 17.97 -7.13
N GLN A 387 8.15 16.90 -6.39
CA GLN A 387 7.13 15.92 -6.00
C GLN A 387 6.03 16.58 -5.14
N GLN A 388 6.41 17.32 -4.08
CA GLN A 388 5.46 18.07 -3.27
C GLN A 388 4.63 19.11 -4.07
N GLU A 389 5.25 19.81 -5.02
CA GLU A 389 4.56 20.73 -5.93
C GLU A 389 3.58 20.01 -6.86
N ALA A 390 3.95 18.84 -7.40
CA ALA A 390 3.10 18.02 -8.25
C ALA A 390 1.91 17.44 -7.47
N ASP A 391 2.14 16.92 -6.27
CA ASP A 391 1.09 16.39 -5.38
C ASP A 391 0.08 17.50 -5.02
N ALA A 392 0.56 18.70 -4.73
CA ALA A 392 -0.27 19.88 -4.46
C ALA A 392 -1.05 20.39 -5.69
N LEU A 393 -0.59 20.11 -6.92
CA LEU A 393 -1.35 20.38 -8.15
C LEU A 393 -2.37 19.28 -8.44
N ASN A 394 -1.98 18.00 -8.33
CA ASN A 394 -2.88 16.84 -8.49
C ASN A 394 -4.08 16.93 -7.55
N LYS A 395 -3.86 17.33 -6.30
CA LYS A 395 -4.90 17.62 -5.29
C LYS A 395 -5.88 18.72 -5.69
N LYS A 396 -5.42 19.77 -6.39
CA LYS A 396 -6.28 20.84 -6.93
C LYS A 396 -7.06 20.36 -8.16
N LEU A 397 -6.41 19.60 -9.04
CA LEU A 397 -7.07 19.00 -10.20
C LEU A 397 -8.16 18.00 -9.77
N GLY A 398 -7.87 17.13 -8.80
CA GLY A 398 -8.86 16.18 -8.24
C GLY A 398 -10.06 16.81 -7.52
N THR A 399 -10.07 18.13 -7.29
CA THR A 399 -11.28 18.87 -6.85
C THR A 399 -11.96 19.62 -8.00
N LEU A 400 -11.21 20.17 -8.96
CA LEU A 400 -11.73 20.99 -10.05
C LEU A 400 -12.16 20.20 -11.29
N GLU A 401 -11.50 19.08 -11.60
CA GLU A 401 -11.85 18.21 -12.74
C GLU A 401 -13.23 17.54 -12.56
N PRO A 402 -13.63 17.06 -11.36
CA PRO A 402 -15.01 16.60 -11.12
C PRO A 402 -16.04 17.74 -11.13
N GLU A 403 -15.69 18.92 -10.64
CA GLU A 403 -16.55 20.12 -10.65
C GLU A 403 -16.86 20.57 -12.09
N LEU A 404 -15.83 20.56 -12.95
CA LEU A 404 -15.96 20.83 -14.38
C LEU A 404 -16.82 19.77 -15.09
N GLN A 405 -16.60 18.49 -14.82
CA GLN A 405 -17.41 17.42 -15.39
C GLN A 405 -18.89 17.54 -14.93
N GLU A 406 -19.17 17.88 -13.67
CA GLU A 406 -20.54 18.08 -13.20
C GLU A 406 -21.22 19.32 -13.81
N LEU A 407 -20.47 20.29 -14.34
CA LEU A 407 -21.04 21.42 -15.10
C LEU A 407 -21.28 21.06 -16.57
N VAL A 408 -20.33 20.38 -17.21
CA VAL A 408 -20.50 19.86 -18.59
C VAL A 408 -21.66 18.87 -18.68
N ASP A 409 -21.79 17.95 -17.72
CA ASP A 409 -22.91 16.98 -17.65
C ASP A 409 -24.28 17.69 -17.52
N LYS A 410 -24.34 18.89 -16.91
CA LYS A 410 -25.57 19.71 -16.83
C LYS A 410 -25.85 20.45 -18.13
N GLU A 411 -24.82 20.96 -18.79
CA GLU A 411 -24.94 21.64 -20.08
C GLU A 411 -25.41 20.66 -21.17
N ASP A 412 -24.80 19.47 -21.27
CA ASP A 412 -25.25 18.40 -22.18
C ASP A 412 -26.71 18.00 -21.92
N ALA A 413 -27.10 17.81 -20.65
CA ALA A 413 -28.49 17.47 -20.30
C ALA A 413 -29.49 18.60 -20.63
N TRP A 414 -29.10 19.86 -20.42
CA TRP A 414 -29.93 21.02 -20.79
C TRP A 414 -30.06 21.18 -22.31
N LEU A 415 -28.98 20.93 -23.06
CA LEU A 415 -29.00 20.90 -24.52
C LEU A 415 -29.93 19.79 -25.04
N GLU A 416 -29.90 18.58 -24.46
CA GLU A 416 -30.88 17.53 -24.79
C GLU A 416 -32.33 17.96 -24.51
N GLU A 417 -32.61 18.66 -23.40
CA GLU A 417 -33.95 19.19 -23.11
C GLU A 417 -34.40 20.25 -24.14
N GLU A 418 -33.58 21.25 -24.43
CA GLU A 418 -33.89 22.31 -25.39
C GLU A 418 -34.07 21.77 -26.81
N ASP A 419 -33.22 20.82 -27.21
CA ASP A 419 -33.31 20.20 -28.53
C ASP A 419 -34.53 19.26 -28.63
N ASN A 420 -35.07 18.76 -27.52
CA ASN A 420 -36.36 18.07 -27.49
C ASN A 420 -37.56 19.04 -27.53
N LYS A 421 -37.52 20.16 -26.80
CA LYS A 421 -38.56 21.22 -26.89
C LYS A 421 -38.71 21.73 -28.33
N LYS A 422 -37.60 22.03 -29.01
CA LYS A 422 -37.57 22.44 -30.42
C LYS A 422 -38.18 21.41 -31.38
N LYS A 423 -38.08 20.10 -31.07
CA LYS A 423 -38.71 19.01 -31.83
C LYS A 423 -40.22 18.89 -31.58
N GLU A 424 -40.72 19.29 -30.40
CA GLU A 424 -42.15 19.31 -30.09
C GLU A 424 -42.87 20.56 -30.64
N GLU A 425 -42.19 21.71 -30.69
CA GLU A 425 -42.73 22.95 -31.30
C GLU A 425 -42.60 22.97 -32.85
N GLY A 426 -41.73 22.13 -33.41
CA GLY A 426 -41.44 22.02 -34.84
C GLY A 426 -42.57 21.41 -35.69
N GLN A 427 -43.58 22.21 -36.07
CA GLN A 427 -44.69 21.76 -36.91
C GLN A 427 -44.20 21.33 -38.32
N GLY A 428 -44.61 20.13 -38.76
CA GLY A 428 -43.88 19.36 -39.78
C GLY A 428 -43.91 19.90 -41.23
N GLY A 429 -42.76 19.81 -41.90
CA GLY A 429 -42.60 20.05 -43.35
C GLY A 429 -41.64 19.04 -43.98
N SER A 430 -42.11 18.27 -44.96
CA SER A 430 -41.30 17.25 -45.65
C SER A 430 -40.65 17.79 -46.92
N THR A 431 -39.33 17.99 -46.89
CA THR A 431 -38.49 18.06 -48.09
C THR A 431 -37.15 17.38 -47.84
N SER A 432 -36.86 16.32 -48.58
CA SER A 432 -35.53 15.69 -48.58
C SER A 432 -34.48 16.63 -49.16
N ARG A 433 -33.40 16.87 -48.43
CA ARG A 433 -32.17 17.48 -48.99
C ARG A 433 -30.95 16.90 -48.27
N GLU A 434 -30.17 16.12 -49.00
CA GLU A 434 -28.85 15.70 -48.53
C GLU A 434 -27.93 16.92 -48.47
N LEU A 435 -27.37 17.21 -47.30
CA LEU A 435 -26.30 18.18 -47.05
C LEU A 435 -25.60 17.78 -45.75
N GLY A 436 -24.27 17.84 -45.72
CA GLY A 436 -23.48 17.29 -44.62
C GLY A 436 -23.32 18.27 -43.45
N THR A 437 -23.57 17.78 -42.23
CA THR A 437 -23.26 18.46 -40.96
C THR A 437 -22.59 17.49 -39.96
N ALA A 438 -21.64 16.69 -40.47
CA ALA A 438 -20.56 16.15 -39.65
C ALA A 438 -19.39 17.16 -39.67
N SER A 439 -18.51 17.14 -38.65
CA SER A 439 -17.41 18.10 -38.45
C SER A 439 -17.80 19.52 -37.99
N VAL A 440 -18.28 19.63 -36.75
CA VAL A 440 -17.79 20.68 -35.80
C VAL A 440 -17.59 20.04 -34.42
N LEU A 441 -18.63 19.40 -33.86
CA LEU A 441 -18.61 18.82 -32.51
C LEU A 441 -17.61 17.66 -32.34
N ASP A 442 -17.37 16.86 -33.40
CA ASP A 442 -16.31 15.84 -33.41
C ASP A 442 -14.90 16.42 -33.18
N GLY A 443 -14.69 17.71 -33.47
CA GLY A 443 -13.42 18.40 -33.20
C GLY A 443 -13.16 18.59 -31.71
N ILE A 444 -14.16 19.09 -30.98
CA ILE A 444 -14.06 19.43 -29.55
C ILE A 444 -14.03 18.14 -28.71
N VAL A 445 -15.03 17.27 -28.89
CA VAL A 445 -15.10 15.96 -28.19
C VAL A 445 -13.92 15.05 -28.59
N GLY A 446 -13.43 15.18 -29.82
CA GLY A 446 -12.25 14.49 -30.32
C GLY A 446 -10.96 14.97 -29.67
N TRP A 447 -10.79 16.27 -29.42
CA TRP A 447 -9.58 16.82 -28.81
C TRP A 447 -9.43 16.36 -27.35
N VAL A 448 -10.48 16.49 -26.54
CA VAL A 448 -10.52 16.04 -25.13
C VAL A 448 -10.17 14.55 -25.02
N LYS A 449 -10.71 13.70 -25.91
CA LYS A 449 -10.43 12.26 -25.89
C LYS A 449 -9.04 11.88 -26.45
N LYS A 450 -8.40 12.73 -27.26
CA LYS A 450 -7.10 12.45 -27.88
C LYS A 450 -5.92 12.89 -27.02
N SER A 451 -6.10 13.92 -26.18
CA SER A 451 -5.11 14.33 -25.17
C SER A 451 -4.82 13.25 -24.11
N VAL A 452 -5.70 12.26 -23.95
CA VAL A 452 -5.53 11.11 -23.04
C VAL A 452 -4.69 9.98 -23.68
N ALA A 453 -4.46 9.99 -25.00
CA ALA A 453 -3.74 8.90 -25.67
C ALA A 453 -2.97 9.33 -26.94
N VAL A 454 -1.68 9.69 -26.77
CA VAL A 454 -0.57 9.26 -27.66
C VAL A 454 0.78 9.59 -27.00
N LEU A 455 1.65 8.58 -26.85
CA LEU A 455 3.09 8.77 -26.65
C LEU A 455 3.78 8.72 -28.03
N PRO A 456 4.55 9.74 -28.45
CA PRO A 456 5.35 9.65 -29.66
C PRO A 456 6.56 8.73 -29.42
N THR A 457 6.58 7.56 -30.04
CA THR A 457 7.82 6.81 -30.24
C THR A 457 8.58 7.40 -31.43
N TRP A 458 9.90 7.64 -31.30
CA TRP A 458 10.94 7.55 -32.35
C TRP A 458 12.27 8.18 -31.87
N PRO A 459 13.41 7.63 -32.31
CA PRO A 459 14.61 8.43 -32.54
C PRO A 459 15.16 8.25 -33.98
N PRO A 460 15.71 9.30 -34.62
CA PRO A 460 16.37 9.17 -35.92
C PRO A 460 17.73 8.47 -35.80
N LYS A 461 18.11 7.72 -36.84
CA LYS A 461 19.44 7.05 -36.93
C LYS A 461 20.53 8.06 -37.29
N VAL A 462 21.53 8.23 -36.42
CA VAL A 462 22.81 8.85 -36.78
C VAL A 462 23.80 7.76 -37.18
N VAL A 463 24.47 7.95 -38.32
CA VAL A 463 25.48 7.01 -38.84
C VAL A 463 26.86 7.34 -38.24
N ALA A 464 27.49 6.36 -37.61
CA ALA A 464 28.91 6.38 -37.24
C ALA A 464 29.62 5.16 -37.84
N THR A 465 30.79 5.37 -38.44
CA THR A 465 31.45 4.38 -39.31
C THR A 465 32.30 3.36 -38.55
N THR A 466 32.38 2.17 -39.15
CA THR A 466 33.21 1.04 -38.69
C THR A 466 34.70 1.35 -38.56
N THR A 467 35.30 0.93 -37.44
CA THR A 467 36.60 0.23 -37.45
C THR A 467 36.47 -1.09 -36.68
N SER A 468 37.35 -2.06 -36.96
CA SER A 468 37.02 -3.49 -36.78
C SER A 468 38.02 -4.27 -35.94
N ARG A 469 37.52 -5.22 -35.14
CA ARG A 469 38.21 -6.50 -34.87
C ARG A 469 37.27 -7.63 -34.41
N THR A 470 37.36 -8.73 -35.15
CA THR A 470 37.10 -10.15 -34.78
C THR A 470 37.40 -10.50 -33.31
N SER A 471 36.80 -11.51 -32.66
CA SER A 471 35.74 -12.52 -32.95
C SER A 471 35.43 -13.20 -31.58
N SER A 472 34.31 -13.88 -31.26
CA SER A 472 33.59 -14.93 -31.98
C SER A 472 32.27 -15.29 -31.27
N SER A 473 31.15 -15.17 -31.99
CA SER A 473 30.10 -16.21 -32.15
C SER A 473 29.93 -17.30 -31.06
N MET A 474 28.85 -17.19 -30.28
CA MET A 474 27.85 -18.27 -30.17
C MET A 474 26.45 -17.64 -30.02
N LYS A 475 25.38 -18.40 -30.31
CA LYS A 475 24.03 -17.85 -30.48
C LYS A 475 23.16 -17.99 -29.24
N GLU A 476 22.45 -16.92 -28.93
CA GLU A 476 21.18 -16.91 -28.22
C GLU A 476 20.13 -16.32 -29.18
N SER A 477 18.83 -16.50 -28.93
CA SER A 477 17.77 -16.05 -29.84
C SER A 477 16.64 -15.41 -29.06
N ASP A 478 16.49 -14.10 -29.21
CA ASP A 478 15.49 -13.30 -28.52
C ASP A 478 14.07 -13.52 -29.09
N ASP A 479 13.10 -13.73 -28.21
CA ASP A 479 11.67 -13.57 -28.50
C ASP A 479 11.25 -12.14 -28.13
N ASP A 480 10.60 -11.43 -29.05
CA ASP A 480 10.19 -10.03 -28.89
C ASP A 480 8.66 -9.92 -28.73
N VAL A 481 8.21 -9.75 -27.48
CA VAL A 481 6.82 -9.41 -27.14
C VAL A 481 6.82 -8.36 -26.02
N SER A 482 6.42 -7.15 -26.39
CA SER A 482 6.11 -6.07 -25.45
C SER A 482 4.71 -6.25 -24.87
N ASP A 483 4.55 -5.89 -23.60
CA ASP A 483 3.33 -5.24 -23.08
C ASP A 483 3.61 -4.65 -21.68
N THR A 484 3.06 -3.46 -21.42
CA THR A 484 3.37 -2.65 -20.23
C THR A 484 2.13 -2.37 -19.38
N ASP A 485 1.86 -3.25 -18.41
CA ASP A 485 0.95 -2.98 -17.29
C ASP A 485 1.78 -2.90 -15.99
N LEU A 486 2.00 -1.69 -15.49
CA LEU A 486 2.69 -1.44 -14.22
C LEU A 486 1.80 -0.58 -13.32
N ASP A 487 0.88 -1.24 -12.59
CA ASP A 487 0.24 -0.63 -11.43
C ASP A 487 1.35 -0.28 -10.41
N ASN A 488 1.53 1.00 -10.09
CA ASN A 488 2.29 1.38 -8.91
C ASN A 488 1.52 0.95 -7.65
N ASP A 489 2.20 0.35 -6.67
CA ASP A 489 1.71 0.29 -5.29
C ASP A 489 2.02 1.65 -4.58
N ASP A 490 1.51 2.76 -5.13
CA ASP A 490 1.64 4.08 -4.51
C ASP A 490 0.78 4.15 -3.23
N ASP A 491 1.34 4.73 -2.17
CA ASP A 491 0.64 5.04 -0.92
C ASP A 491 0.08 6.47 -1.04
N ASP A 492 -1.07 6.64 -1.69
CA ASP A 492 -1.75 7.95 -1.80
C ASP A 492 -2.12 8.50 -0.41
N GLU A 493 -1.51 9.62 -0.02
CA GLU A 493 -1.81 10.36 1.23
C GLU A 493 -2.66 11.61 0.89
N ASP A 494 -3.98 11.41 0.88
CA ASP A 494 -4.99 12.43 0.62
C ASP A 494 -5.09 13.47 1.79
N GLU A 495 -4.25 14.52 1.80
CA GLU A 495 -4.44 15.68 2.69
C GLU A 495 -5.38 16.73 2.06
N GLU A 496 -6.13 17.50 2.85
CA GLU A 496 -7.08 18.52 2.36
C GLU A 496 -6.50 19.95 2.27
N SER A 497 -7.22 20.87 1.61
CA SER A 497 -6.74 22.22 1.23
C SER A 497 -7.12 23.32 2.24
N VAL A 498 -6.28 24.36 2.31
CA VAL A 498 -6.60 25.64 2.99
C VAL A 498 -6.02 26.77 2.13
N ASP A 499 -6.78 27.84 1.92
CA ASP A 499 -6.50 28.88 0.92
C ASP A 499 -5.99 30.22 1.50
N SER A 500 -5.13 30.89 0.73
CA SER A 500 -4.85 32.34 0.66
C SER A 500 -3.54 32.55 -0.12
N GLY A 501 -3.34 33.61 -0.92
CA GLY A 501 -4.27 34.65 -1.36
C GLY A 501 -3.54 35.98 -1.65
N THR A 502 -3.75 36.60 -2.82
CA THR A 502 -3.20 37.91 -3.27
C THR A 502 -1.65 38.01 -3.43
N SER A 503 -1.07 38.81 -4.34
CA SER A 503 -1.62 39.67 -5.42
C SER A 503 -0.58 39.97 -6.52
N SER A 504 -1.09 40.35 -7.70
CA SER A 504 -0.45 40.99 -8.87
C SER A 504 0.16 42.39 -8.54
N PRO A 505 0.70 43.24 -9.47
CA PRO A 505 0.62 43.21 -10.95
C PRO A 505 1.86 43.70 -11.77
N SER A 506 1.71 43.72 -13.13
CA SER A 506 2.32 44.67 -14.11
C SER A 506 3.86 44.73 -14.25
N THR A 507 4.51 45.08 -15.38
CA THR A 507 4.21 45.41 -16.80
C THR A 507 5.57 45.24 -17.53
N GLY A 508 5.72 44.98 -18.84
CA GLY A 508 5.14 45.62 -20.02
C GLY A 508 6.28 46.23 -20.87
N GLY A 509 6.13 46.30 -22.20
CA GLY A 509 7.19 46.64 -23.18
C GLY A 509 7.76 45.39 -23.88
N GLU A 510 7.85 45.25 -25.21
CA GLU A 510 8.30 46.18 -26.30
C GLU A 510 9.85 46.25 -26.36
N GLU A 511 10.55 46.08 -27.50
CA GLU A 511 10.19 45.98 -28.94
C GLU A 511 11.39 45.38 -29.76
N GLU A 512 11.11 44.75 -30.93
CA GLU A 512 11.89 44.73 -32.22
C GLU A 512 13.40 44.31 -32.29
N ASP A 513 14.06 44.24 -33.46
CA ASP A 513 14.01 43.30 -34.64
C ASP A 513 15.29 43.55 -35.52
N GLU A 514 15.70 42.83 -36.60
CA GLU A 514 15.21 41.65 -37.35
C GLU A 514 16.29 40.50 -37.29
N GLU A 515 16.78 39.71 -38.27
CA GLU A 515 16.71 39.55 -39.76
C GLU A 515 16.68 38.03 -40.13
N GLY A 516 16.03 37.57 -41.23
CA GLY A 516 16.40 36.27 -41.86
C GLY A 516 15.36 35.48 -42.71
N GLU A 517 15.46 35.56 -44.05
CA GLU A 517 14.45 35.07 -45.02
C GLU A 517 14.32 33.54 -45.28
N GLY A 518 13.06 33.08 -45.41
CA GLY A 518 12.58 32.21 -46.51
C GLY A 518 12.45 30.69 -46.31
N PRO A 519 11.73 29.97 -47.21
CA PRO A 519 10.96 30.41 -48.39
C PRO A 519 9.44 30.08 -48.34
N GLU A 520 8.70 30.49 -49.37
CA GLU A 520 7.25 30.32 -49.55
C GLU A 520 6.82 28.89 -49.95
N GLU A 521 5.72 28.36 -49.39
CA GLU A 521 4.88 27.33 -50.03
C GLU A 521 3.37 27.50 -49.74
N GLY A 522 2.62 27.97 -50.73
CA GLY A 522 1.24 27.51 -51.03
C GLY A 522 0.09 27.97 -50.13
N ASP A 523 -0.54 29.11 -50.47
CA ASP A 523 -1.82 29.54 -49.91
C ASP A 523 -2.95 28.53 -50.18
N ASN A 524 -3.79 28.27 -49.17
CA ASN A 524 -5.16 27.80 -49.38
C ASN A 524 -6.04 28.14 -48.17
N GLU A 525 -6.32 29.43 -47.97
CA GLU A 525 -7.28 29.87 -46.94
C GLU A 525 -8.67 29.27 -47.21
N GLY A 526 -9.17 28.52 -46.23
CA GLY A 526 -10.56 28.09 -46.17
C GLY A 526 -11.19 28.63 -44.90
N ASP A 527 -12.04 29.64 -45.02
CA ASP A 527 -12.77 30.26 -43.90
C ASP A 527 -13.45 29.19 -43.03
N LEU A 528 -13.04 29.09 -41.77
CA LEU A 528 -13.80 28.38 -40.75
C LEU A 528 -14.95 29.29 -40.28
N PRO A 529 -16.22 28.84 -40.35
CA PRO A 529 -17.34 29.66 -39.88
C PRO A 529 -17.22 29.87 -38.37
N SER A 530 -17.37 31.12 -37.92
CA SER A 530 -17.47 31.43 -36.50
C SER A 530 -18.69 30.70 -35.91
N GLY A 531 -18.46 29.86 -34.90
CA GLY A 531 -19.52 29.13 -34.23
C GLY A 531 -20.53 30.09 -33.60
N GLU A 532 -21.82 29.81 -33.78
CA GLU A 532 -22.86 30.50 -33.02
C GLU A 532 -22.65 30.23 -31.53
N LYS A 533 -22.54 31.29 -30.71
CA LYS A 533 -22.46 31.12 -29.26
C LYS A 533 -23.74 30.45 -28.76
N ILE A 534 -23.58 29.28 -28.15
CA ILE A 534 -24.64 28.59 -27.41
C ILE A 534 -24.92 29.44 -26.16
N ASP A 535 -26.15 29.95 -26.05
CA ASP A 535 -26.61 30.80 -24.93
C ASP A 535 -26.97 29.92 -23.71
N SER A 536 -25.97 29.17 -23.23
CA SER A 536 -26.08 28.25 -22.08
C SER A 536 -25.89 29.01 -20.76
N PRO A 537 -26.70 28.73 -19.72
CA PRO A 537 -26.52 29.31 -18.39
C PRO A 537 -25.16 29.03 -17.72
N TRP A 538 -24.40 28.05 -18.21
CA TRP A 538 -23.13 27.61 -17.61
C TRP A 538 -21.90 27.88 -18.49
N ALA A 539 -22.05 28.34 -19.74
CA ALA A 539 -20.94 28.47 -20.68
C ALA A 539 -19.78 29.33 -20.13
N GLU A 540 -20.07 30.49 -19.52
CA GLU A 540 -19.02 31.35 -18.93
C GLU A 540 -18.33 30.70 -17.71
N GLU A 541 -19.04 29.84 -16.97
CA GLU A 541 -18.51 29.12 -15.80
C GLU A 541 -17.63 27.94 -16.24
N ILE A 542 -18.05 27.21 -17.29
CA ILE A 542 -17.32 26.13 -17.94
C ILE A 542 -16.05 26.66 -18.63
N GLU A 543 -16.14 27.72 -19.45
CA GLU A 543 -14.98 28.36 -20.10
C GLU A 543 -13.93 28.81 -19.05
N ALA A 544 -14.37 29.42 -17.94
CA ALA A 544 -13.48 29.90 -16.88
C ALA A 544 -12.85 28.76 -16.06
N LEU A 545 -13.58 27.66 -15.82
CA LEU A 545 -13.10 26.52 -15.05
C LEU A 545 -12.19 25.60 -15.89
N ASP A 546 -12.50 25.38 -17.18
CA ASP A 546 -11.64 24.63 -18.11
C ASP A 546 -10.29 25.34 -18.29
N ALA A 547 -10.28 26.65 -18.56
CA ALA A 547 -9.03 27.42 -18.68
C ALA A 547 -8.15 27.32 -17.41
N LYS A 548 -8.78 27.26 -16.23
CA LYS A 548 -8.11 27.08 -14.92
C LYS A 548 -7.60 25.65 -14.71
N VAL A 549 -8.35 24.63 -15.15
CA VAL A 549 -7.91 23.23 -15.15
C VAL A 549 -6.71 23.06 -16.11
N TYR A 550 -6.81 23.59 -17.33
CA TYR A 550 -5.77 23.54 -18.36
C TYR A 550 -4.45 24.17 -17.89
N ASP A 551 -4.48 25.35 -17.27
CA ASP A 551 -3.29 25.99 -16.66
C ASP A 551 -2.64 25.13 -15.56
N LEU A 552 -3.45 24.52 -14.69
CA LEU A 552 -2.97 23.62 -13.64
C LEU A 552 -2.39 22.31 -14.20
N GLN A 553 -2.98 21.76 -15.27
CA GLN A 553 -2.46 20.61 -16.00
C GLN A 553 -1.12 20.92 -16.70
N GLN A 554 -1.03 22.04 -17.43
CA GLN A 554 0.23 22.49 -18.05
C GLN A 554 1.34 22.70 -17.02
N LYS A 555 1.01 23.26 -15.85
CA LYS A 555 1.94 23.36 -14.72
C LYS A 555 2.37 21.97 -14.23
N ARG A 556 1.43 21.08 -13.92
CA ARG A 556 1.69 19.68 -13.51
C ARG A 556 2.64 18.98 -14.48
N ASP A 557 2.40 19.12 -15.78
CA ASP A 557 3.16 18.41 -16.82
C ASP A 557 4.53 19.07 -17.11
N ALA A 558 4.74 20.33 -16.74
CA ALA A 558 6.08 20.91 -16.62
C ALA A 558 6.83 20.39 -15.38
N ILE A 559 6.17 20.25 -14.22
CA ILE A 559 6.79 19.68 -13.01
C ILE A 559 7.18 18.21 -13.25
N LYS A 560 6.28 17.43 -13.87
CA LYS A 560 6.49 16.01 -14.18
C LYS A 560 7.71 15.80 -15.09
N ARG A 561 7.90 16.63 -16.13
CA ARG A 561 9.09 16.60 -17.00
C ARG A 561 10.40 16.88 -16.25
N ASP A 562 10.41 17.80 -15.28
CA ASP A 562 11.58 18.02 -14.43
C ASP A 562 11.83 16.84 -13.48
N ILE A 563 10.78 16.25 -12.90
CA ILE A 563 10.87 15.02 -12.08
C ILE A 563 11.46 13.87 -12.90
N ASP A 564 10.95 13.64 -14.12
CA ASP A 564 11.43 12.59 -15.02
C ASP A 564 12.87 12.83 -15.47
N THR A 565 13.27 14.09 -15.68
CA THR A 565 14.65 14.48 -16.01
C THR A 565 15.61 14.24 -14.84
N LEU A 566 15.22 14.58 -13.61
CA LEU A 566 15.99 14.26 -12.41
C LEU A 566 16.07 12.75 -12.18
N LEU A 567 14.95 12.02 -12.34
CA LEU A 567 14.92 10.57 -12.21
C LEU A 567 15.67 9.86 -13.34
N ALA A 568 15.82 10.44 -14.54
CA ALA A 568 16.63 9.86 -15.60
C ALA A 568 18.10 9.69 -15.19
N MET A 569 18.62 10.59 -14.35
CA MET A 569 20.00 10.57 -13.88
C MET A 569 20.27 9.40 -12.93
N PRO A 570 21.20 8.46 -13.25
CA PRO A 570 21.49 7.31 -12.39
C PRO A 570 21.96 7.69 -10.98
N LEU A 571 22.66 8.82 -10.87
CA LEU A 571 23.16 9.37 -9.62
C LEU A 571 22.02 9.88 -8.70
N VAL A 572 20.95 10.43 -9.25
CA VAL A 572 19.79 10.90 -8.45
C VAL A 572 18.94 9.71 -7.98
N LYS A 573 18.74 8.70 -8.84
CA LYS A 573 18.12 7.41 -8.48
C LYS A 573 18.84 6.72 -7.30
N GLY A 574 20.17 6.86 -7.22
CA GLY A 574 20.99 6.31 -6.14
C GLY A 574 21.31 4.82 -6.29
N PRO A 575 22.00 4.23 -5.29
CA PRO A 575 22.38 2.82 -5.35
C PRO A 575 21.12 1.91 -5.33
N PRO A 576 21.09 0.82 -6.12
CA PRO A 576 19.92 -0.07 -6.23
C PRO A 576 19.63 -0.86 -4.94
N MET A 577 20.51 -0.79 -3.95
CA MET A 577 20.30 -1.30 -2.61
C MET A 577 20.91 -0.29 -1.62
N PRO A 578 20.18 0.17 -0.58
CA PRO A 578 20.73 1.06 0.42
C PRO A 578 21.86 0.35 1.17
N GLN A 579 23.05 0.95 1.14
CA GLN A 579 24.23 0.56 1.90
C GLN A 579 24.62 1.78 2.74
N GLY A 580 25.07 1.56 3.98
CA GLY A 580 25.43 2.67 4.88
C GLY A 580 24.22 3.41 5.49
N PRO A 581 24.47 4.54 6.19
CA PRO A 581 23.44 5.29 6.91
C PRO A 581 22.48 5.99 5.98
N ALA A 582 21.21 6.05 6.38
CA ALA A 582 20.24 6.97 5.80
C ALA A 582 20.54 8.40 6.28
N LYS A 583 20.94 9.28 5.36
CA LYS A 583 21.06 10.72 5.62
C LYS A 583 19.79 11.40 5.15
N LEU A 584 19.05 11.98 6.08
CA LEU A 584 17.89 12.81 5.76
C LEU A 584 18.36 14.07 5.02
N LEU A 585 17.74 14.36 3.88
CA LEU A 585 18.11 15.48 3.00
C LEU A 585 17.45 16.79 3.42
N VAL A 586 16.20 16.69 3.88
CA VAL A 586 15.31 17.80 4.22
C VAL A 586 15.14 17.82 5.76
N PRO A 587 15.16 18.98 6.44
CA PRO A 587 15.06 19.03 7.90
C PRO A 587 13.72 18.47 8.41
N ASP A 588 13.73 17.92 9.63
CA ASP A 588 12.56 17.26 10.24
C ASP A 588 11.30 18.15 10.30
N SER A 589 11.47 19.47 10.38
CA SER A 589 10.40 20.47 10.40
C SER A 589 9.50 20.46 9.15
N GLU A 590 9.99 20.00 8.00
CA GLU A 590 9.18 19.89 6.77
C GLU A 590 8.22 18.69 6.82
N PHE A 591 8.48 17.74 7.73
CA PHE A 591 7.61 16.61 8.01
C PHE A 591 6.66 16.87 9.19
N GLU A 592 6.83 17.94 9.97
CA GLU A 592 5.94 18.28 11.09
C GLU A 592 4.58 18.78 10.57
N ASP A 593 3.51 18.02 10.81
CA ASP A 593 2.15 18.55 10.72
C ASP A 593 1.77 19.20 12.05
N ILE A 594 1.95 20.52 12.08
CA ILE A 594 1.62 21.37 13.23
C ILE A 594 0.10 21.42 13.48
N LYS A 595 -0.74 21.12 12.48
CA LYS A 595 -2.21 21.21 12.60
C LYS A 595 -2.82 19.98 13.27
N THR A 596 -2.29 18.79 13.01
CA THR A 596 -2.84 17.53 13.51
C THR A 596 -2.04 17.01 14.70
N SER A 597 -2.73 16.59 15.76
CA SER A 597 -2.10 15.89 16.89
C SER A 597 -1.89 14.42 16.57
N LEU A 598 -0.86 13.80 17.16
CA LEU A 598 -0.52 12.37 17.00
C LEU A 598 -1.74 11.45 17.20
N GLY A 599 -2.58 11.73 18.20
CA GLY A 599 -3.82 11.00 18.44
C GLY A 599 -4.87 11.19 17.34
N ALA A 600 -5.01 12.40 16.79
CA ALA A 600 -5.96 12.69 15.72
C ALA A 600 -5.50 12.11 14.37
N PHE A 601 -4.21 12.22 14.05
CA PHE A 601 -3.59 11.58 12.88
C PHE A 601 -3.77 10.07 12.94
N TYR A 602 -3.52 9.46 14.10
CA TYR A 602 -3.77 8.03 14.32
C TYR A 602 -5.22 7.64 14.04
N ARG A 603 -6.19 8.40 14.60
CA ARG A 603 -7.63 8.17 14.37
C ARG A 603 -7.98 8.21 12.88
N HIS A 604 -7.55 9.26 12.17
CA HIS A 604 -7.80 9.39 10.74
C HIS A 604 -7.14 8.26 9.95
N CYS A 605 -5.82 8.06 10.10
CA CYS A 605 -5.07 7.06 9.34
C CYS A 605 -5.59 5.64 9.59
N SER A 606 -5.98 5.29 10.83
CA SER A 606 -6.57 3.98 11.16
C SER A 606 -7.94 3.76 10.48
N LYS A 607 -8.81 4.79 10.47
CA LYS A 607 -10.11 4.81 9.76
C LYS A 607 -9.91 4.65 8.25
N SER A 608 -9.02 5.45 7.66
CA SER A 608 -8.72 5.48 6.21
C SER A 608 -8.00 4.21 5.74
N ALA A 609 -7.07 3.66 6.51
CA ALA A 609 -6.44 2.36 6.23
C ALA A 609 -7.46 1.20 6.28
N THR A 610 -8.41 1.25 7.22
CA THR A 610 -9.50 0.26 7.30
C THR A 610 -10.45 0.35 6.09
N LYS A 611 -10.76 1.56 5.62
CA LYS A 611 -11.51 1.81 4.37
C LYS A 611 -10.74 1.27 3.15
N LYS A 612 -9.51 1.73 2.91
CA LYS A 612 -8.66 1.26 1.78
C LYS A 612 -8.48 -0.28 1.82
N ALA A 613 -8.42 -0.92 3.00
CA ALA A 613 -8.38 -2.38 3.15
C ALA A 613 -9.74 -3.10 2.95
N ALA A 614 -10.89 -2.43 3.09
CA ALA A 614 -12.19 -2.96 2.67
C ALA A 614 -12.39 -2.83 1.15
N ASP A 615 -11.91 -1.71 0.57
CA ASP A 615 -11.98 -1.45 -0.87
C ASP A 615 -11.13 -2.44 -1.67
N LYS A 616 -9.85 -2.62 -1.30
CA LYS A 616 -8.96 -3.61 -1.95
C LYS A 616 -9.43 -5.07 -1.80
N ARG A 617 -10.33 -5.37 -0.84
CA ARG A 617 -11.01 -6.67 -0.72
C ARG A 617 -12.14 -6.88 -1.72
N ARG A 618 -12.92 -5.84 -2.07
CA ARG A 618 -14.06 -5.99 -3.00
C ARG A 618 -13.63 -6.45 -4.40
N GLY A 619 -12.47 -5.98 -4.87
CA GLY A 619 -11.93 -6.35 -6.19
C GLY A 619 -11.09 -7.64 -6.21
N ALA A 620 -10.70 -8.20 -5.06
CA ALA A 620 -9.66 -9.22 -4.97
C ALA A 620 -9.99 -10.55 -5.66
N PHE A 621 -11.29 -10.92 -5.71
CA PHE A 621 -11.76 -12.20 -6.23
C PHE A 621 -12.35 -12.12 -7.64
N LYS A 622 -12.23 -10.97 -8.33
CA LYS A 622 -12.80 -10.75 -9.68
C LYS A 622 -12.33 -11.80 -10.72
N ASP A 623 -11.11 -12.31 -10.54
CA ASP A 623 -10.45 -13.27 -11.43
C ASP A 623 -10.47 -14.72 -10.89
N LEU A 624 -11.05 -14.95 -9.70
CA LEU A 624 -11.13 -16.24 -9.02
C LEU A 624 -12.58 -16.73 -8.98
N VAL A 625 -13.05 -17.26 -10.12
CA VAL A 625 -14.43 -17.73 -10.32
C VAL A 625 -14.45 -19.12 -10.97
N THR A 626 -15.47 -19.92 -10.66
CA THR A 626 -15.64 -21.24 -11.31
C THR A 626 -16.14 -21.09 -12.75
N PRO A 627 -16.01 -22.12 -13.63
CA PRO A 627 -16.54 -22.07 -15.00
C PRO A 627 -18.05 -21.81 -15.08
N TRP A 628 -18.81 -22.29 -14.09
CA TRP A 628 -20.25 -22.03 -13.94
C TRP A 628 -20.57 -20.61 -13.42
N HIS A 629 -19.54 -19.77 -13.24
CA HIS A 629 -19.58 -18.44 -12.65
C HIS A 629 -20.08 -18.50 -11.19
N GLU A 630 -19.35 -19.20 -10.32
CA GLU A 630 -19.48 -19.10 -8.86
C GLU A 630 -18.28 -18.39 -8.26
N SER A 631 -18.47 -17.68 -7.15
CA SER A 631 -17.44 -16.85 -6.50
C SER A 631 -17.60 -16.84 -4.98
N PHE A 632 -16.69 -16.22 -4.24
CA PHE A 632 -16.82 -16.02 -2.79
C PHE A 632 -16.25 -14.68 -2.34
N GLY A 633 -16.52 -14.34 -1.09
CA GLY A 633 -15.90 -13.23 -0.38
C GLY A 633 -15.93 -13.49 1.13
N PHE A 634 -14.97 -12.94 1.86
CA PHE A 634 -14.85 -13.08 3.31
C PHE A 634 -15.58 -11.96 4.05
N SER A 635 -16.26 -12.31 5.15
CA SER A 635 -16.95 -11.35 6.02
C SER A 635 -16.96 -11.78 7.48
N SER A 636 -17.11 -10.81 8.38
CA SER A 636 -17.26 -11.05 9.83
C SER A 636 -18.47 -11.91 10.19
N ALA A 637 -19.50 -11.97 9.32
CA ALA A 637 -20.66 -12.84 9.51
C ALA A 637 -20.30 -14.31 9.24
N GLN A 638 -19.58 -14.60 8.16
CA GLN A 638 -19.13 -15.96 7.84
C GLN A 638 -18.10 -16.46 8.86
N ARG A 639 -17.20 -15.60 9.37
CA ARG A 639 -16.32 -15.94 10.52
C ARG A 639 -17.10 -16.42 11.74
N LYS A 640 -18.18 -15.72 12.11
CA LYS A 640 -19.06 -16.08 13.24
C LYS A 640 -19.89 -17.35 12.98
N ALA A 641 -20.07 -17.74 11.72
CA ALA A 641 -20.80 -18.94 11.32
C ALA A 641 -19.90 -20.18 11.12
N LEU A 642 -18.59 -20.09 11.40
CA LEU A 642 -17.67 -21.22 11.34
C LEU A 642 -18.08 -22.33 12.31
N HIS A 643 -17.95 -23.59 11.86
CA HIS A 643 -18.33 -24.74 12.67
C HIS A 643 -17.44 -24.85 13.91
N PRO A 644 -17.99 -25.06 15.13
CA PRO A 644 -17.22 -25.00 16.38
C PRO A 644 -16.01 -25.94 16.44
N THR A 645 -16.05 -27.09 15.76
CA THR A 645 -14.90 -28.01 15.70
C THR A 645 -13.69 -27.42 14.97
N ILE A 646 -13.89 -26.56 13.97
CA ILE A 646 -12.79 -25.88 13.25
C ILE A 646 -12.16 -24.84 14.17
N VAL A 647 -12.98 -24.07 14.88
CA VAL A 647 -12.52 -23.08 15.88
C VAL A 647 -11.74 -23.75 17.01
N GLN A 648 -12.26 -24.87 17.54
CA GLN A 648 -11.59 -25.66 18.57
C GLN A 648 -10.28 -26.28 18.05
N ARG A 649 -10.26 -26.81 16.82
CA ARG A 649 -9.05 -27.37 16.22
C ARG A 649 -7.95 -26.33 16.02
N ILE A 650 -8.30 -25.11 15.60
CA ILE A 650 -7.35 -23.99 15.51
C ILE A 650 -6.76 -23.64 16.88
N ARG A 651 -7.55 -23.72 17.97
CA ARG A 651 -7.08 -23.52 19.35
C ARG A 651 -6.09 -24.60 19.80
N GLU A 652 -6.37 -25.87 19.49
CA GLU A 652 -5.47 -26.99 19.79
C GLU A 652 -4.12 -26.90 19.06
N LEU A 653 -4.13 -26.35 17.84
CA LEU A 653 -2.93 -26.13 17.02
C LEU A 653 -2.17 -24.83 17.40
N ASN A 654 -2.72 -24.02 18.31
CA ASN A 654 -2.16 -22.73 18.74
C ASN A 654 -2.28 -22.57 20.27
N ALA A 655 -1.88 -23.61 21.01
CA ALA A 655 -2.06 -23.69 22.46
C ALA A 655 -1.08 -22.78 23.21
N ALA A 656 0.18 -22.73 22.79
CA ALA A 656 1.16 -21.81 23.35
C ALA A 656 0.81 -20.35 23.03
N ASP A 657 0.35 -20.09 21.80
CA ASP A 657 -0.15 -18.79 21.36
C ASP A 657 -1.35 -18.30 22.19
N LEU A 658 -2.20 -19.21 22.69
CA LEU A 658 -3.26 -18.87 23.65
C LEU A 658 -2.70 -18.51 25.03
N GLU A 659 -1.73 -19.28 25.54
CA GLU A 659 -1.09 -18.98 26.83
C GLU A 659 -0.38 -17.62 26.84
N ILE A 660 0.31 -17.25 25.77
CA ILE A 660 0.97 -15.94 25.67
C ILE A 660 0.00 -14.80 25.37
N TRP A 661 -1.14 -15.05 24.71
CA TRP A 661 -2.18 -14.04 24.47
C TRP A 661 -2.95 -13.68 25.75
N GLU A 662 -3.36 -14.65 26.58
CA GLU A 662 -3.97 -14.35 27.88
C GLU A 662 -2.97 -13.67 28.85
N LEU A 663 -1.67 -13.97 28.76
CA LEU A 663 -0.64 -13.19 29.48
C LEU A 663 -0.52 -11.76 28.92
N GLY A 664 -0.52 -11.58 27.61
CA GLY A 664 -0.48 -10.24 26.99
C GLY A 664 -1.68 -9.37 27.38
N LYS A 665 -2.85 -9.99 27.57
CA LYS A 665 -4.04 -9.34 28.12
C LYS A 665 -3.84 -8.86 29.56
N GLN A 666 -3.28 -9.72 30.42
CA GLN A 666 -2.95 -9.36 31.81
C GLN A 666 -1.95 -8.20 31.84
N LEU A 667 -0.89 -8.26 31.04
CA LEU A 667 0.13 -7.21 30.95
C LEU A 667 -0.44 -5.88 30.43
N LEU A 668 -1.37 -5.90 29.48
CA LEU A 668 -2.06 -4.69 29.00
C LEU A 668 -2.98 -4.10 30.07
N GLU A 669 -3.72 -4.93 30.81
CA GLU A 669 -4.60 -4.49 31.90
C GLU A 669 -3.80 -3.91 33.08
N GLU A 670 -2.71 -4.57 33.48
CA GLU A 670 -1.75 -4.09 34.48
C GLU A 670 -1.14 -2.75 34.06
N ALA A 671 -0.64 -2.63 32.82
CA ALA A 671 -0.04 -1.41 32.30
C ALA A 671 -1.06 -0.24 32.23
N LEU A 672 -2.30 -0.50 31.80
CA LEU A 672 -3.34 0.53 31.77
C LEU A 672 -3.68 1.05 33.19
N VAL A 673 -3.70 0.18 34.19
CA VAL A 673 -3.94 0.56 35.60
C VAL A 673 -2.77 1.37 36.16
N GLU A 674 -1.53 0.93 35.94
CA GLU A 674 -0.31 1.65 36.37
C GLU A 674 -0.24 3.05 35.72
N GLN A 675 -0.39 3.12 34.39
CA GLN A 675 -0.31 4.37 33.63
C GLN A 675 -1.45 5.34 33.94
N ALA A 676 -2.63 4.84 34.32
CA ALA A 676 -3.72 5.68 34.82
C ALA A 676 -3.46 6.24 36.23
N ALA A 677 -2.86 5.44 37.12
CA ALA A 677 -2.47 5.89 38.46
C ALA A 677 -1.36 6.96 38.41
N ASP A 678 -0.35 6.75 37.56
CA ASP A 678 0.75 7.68 37.31
C ASP A 678 0.35 8.89 36.44
N LYS A 679 -0.86 8.87 35.85
CA LYS A 679 -1.40 9.91 34.95
C LYS A 679 -0.56 10.11 33.68
N THR A 680 0.10 9.04 33.22
CA THR A 680 0.83 8.99 31.95
C THR A 680 -0.07 8.52 30.80
N LEU A 681 -1.14 7.77 31.10
CA LEU A 681 -2.15 7.36 30.12
C LEU A 681 -2.94 8.58 29.61
N GLN A 682 -2.89 8.81 28.30
CA GLN A 682 -3.69 9.82 27.61
C GLN A 682 -4.85 9.16 26.87
N GLU A 683 -6.03 9.78 26.88
CA GLU A 683 -7.13 9.35 26.02
C GLU A 683 -6.84 9.73 24.55
N LEU A 684 -7.08 8.80 23.63
CA LEU A 684 -7.12 9.13 22.21
C LEU A 684 -8.32 10.04 21.94
N PRO A 685 -8.19 11.10 21.11
CA PRO A 685 -9.30 11.99 20.80
C PRO A 685 -10.49 11.22 20.21
N PRO A 686 -11.71 11.76 20.30
CA PRO A 686 -12.89 11.14 19.69
C PRO A 686 -12.67 10.94 18.18
N PRO A 687 -13.30 9.91 17.57
CA PRO A 687 -13.33 9.82 16.12
C PRO A 687 -13.95 11.10 15.53
N VAL A 688 -13.32 11.69 14.52
CA VAL A 688 -13.91 12.82 13.79
C VAL A 688 -15.18 12.34 13.10
N GLU A 689 -16.31 12.90 13.50
CA GLU A 689 -17.62 12.69 12.89
C GLU A 689 -17.75 13.55 11.62
N ALA A 690 -18.53 13.06 10.64
CA ALA A 690 -18.52 13.58 9.27
C ALA A 690 -19.29 14.91 9.08
N GLU A 691 -19.51 15.68 10.15
CA GLU A 691 -20.23 16.96 10.12
C GLU A 691 -19.32 18.17 10.38
N ASP A 692 -18.18 18.00 11.07
CA ASP A 692 -17.28 19.12 11.43
C ASP A 692 -16.42 19.63 10.26
N GLU A 693 -16.17 18.81 9.23
CA GLU A 693 -15.52 19.20 7.96
C GLU A 693 -16.20 20.42 7.29
N LYS A 694 -17.48 20.69 7.63
CA LYS A 694 -18.26 21.82 7.07
C LYS A 694 -18.35 23.07 7.97
N ASN A 695 -17.98 22.99 9.25
CA ASN A 695 -18.22 24.08 10.21
C ASN A 695 -16.97 24.86 10.65
N VAL A 696 -15.77 24.32 10.47
CA VAL A 696 -14.51 24.98 10.92
C VAL A 696 -14.18 26.26 10.13
N THR A 697 -14.74 26.44 8.93
CA THR A 697 -14.43 27.56 8.02
C THR A 697 -15.12 28.90 8.33
N THR A 698 -15.93 29.03 9.39
CA THR A 698 -16.81 30.21 9.60
C THR A 698 -16.64 31.01 10.90
N THR A 699 -15.49 30.96 11.57
CA THR A 699 -15.17 31.91 12.68
C THR A 699 -14.30 33.09 12.24
N LYS A 700 -14.92 34.09 11.61
CA LYS A 700 -14.27 35.37 11.24
C LYS A 700 -14.09 36.25 12.49
N PRO A 701 -12.91 36.83 12.77
CA PRO A 701 -12.69 37.63 13.98
C PRO A 701 -13.46 38.95 13.92
N ALA A 702 -14.14 39.30 15.02
CA ALA A 702 -14.95 40.51 15.09
C ALA A 702 -14.10 41.77 15.33
N SER A 703 -14.10 42.70 14.38
CA SER A 703 -13.72 44.10 14.62
C SER A 703 -14.89 44.82 15.30
N GLY A 704 -14.65 45.37 16.49
CA GLY A 704 -15.71 45.89 17.36
C GLY A 704 -16.07 47.35 17.15
N SER A 705 -17.31 47.71 17.53
CA SER A 705 -17.64 49.06 18.01
C SER A 705 -18.66 48.98 19.16
N SER A 706 -18.76 50.04 19.95
CA SER A 706 -19.43 50.04 21.25
C SER A 706 -20.94 50.30 21.21
N SER A 707 -21.72 49.71 22.13
CA SER A 707 -22.43 50.51 23.16
C SER A 707 -23.32 49.71 24.16
N SER A 708 -23.49 50.30 25.35
CA SER A 708 -24.66 50.24 26.24
C SER A 708 -25.12 48.92 26.92
N VAL A 709 -24.78 48.78 28.21
CA VAL A 709 -25.71 48.67 29.38
C VAL A 709 -27.07 47.94 29.13
N ARG A 710 -27.42 46.81 29.77
CA ARG A 710 -27.81 46.70 31.21
C ARG A 710 -28.14 45.27 31.70
N SER A 711 -28.05 45.07 33.03
CA SER A 711 -28.84 44.17 33.92
C SER A 711 -28.88 42.64 33.74
N THR A 712 -28.64 41.93 34.85
CA THR A 712 -29.07 40.54 35.13
C THR A 712 -30.57 40.46 35.45
N PRO A 713 -31.24 39.28 35.43
CA PRO A 713 -31.32 38.45 36.65
C PRO A 713 -31.51 36.92 36.49
N LYS A 714 -30.81 36.17 37.36
CA LYS A 714 -31.15 34.88 38.07
C LYS A 714 -31.85 33.67 37.37
N PRO A 715 -31.54 32.43 37.83
CA PRO A 715 -32.12 31.18 37.31
C PRO A 715 -33.47 30.82 37.95
N LYS A 716 -34.13 29.76 37.44
CA LYS A 716 -35.25 29.06 38.08
C LYS A 716 -34.92 27.58 38.33
N HIS A 717 -35.51 27.02 39.38
CA HIS A 717 -35.30 25.65 39.83
C HIS A 717 -36.19 24.62 39.09
N ALA A 718 -35.63 23.41 38.99
CA ALA A 718 -36.23 22.08 39.09
C ALA A 718 -37.76 21.89 39.11
N THR A 719 -38.19 20.81 38.45
CA THR A 719 -38.85 19.70 39.17
C THR A 719 -38.39 18.37 38.59
N ALA A 720 -38.30 17.34 39.42
CA ALA A 720 -38.09 15.95 39.01
C ALA A 720 -39.28 15.12 39.49
N GLN A 721 -39.64 14.08 38.74
CA GLN A 721 -40.58 13.07 39.23
C GLN A 721 -40.26 11.72 38.59
N ALA A 722 -40.16 10.68 39.43
CA ALA A 722 -39.90 9.32 39.00
C ALA A 722 -41.20 8.52 38.93
N GLY A 723 -41.27 7.58 37.98
CA GLY A 723 -42.22 6.47 37.95
C GLY A 723 -41.44 5.16 37.98
N ARG A 724 -42.01 4.14 38.61
CA ARG A 724 -41.41 2.81 38.81
C ARG A 724 -42.41 1.74 38.37
N ASP A 725 -42.06 0.47 38.58
CA ASP A 725 -42.91 -0.72 38.49
C ASP A 725 -43.14 -1.22 37.04
N GLU A 726 -43.19 -2.52 36.72
CA GLU A 726 -42.63 -3.74 37.35
C GLU A 726 -42.78 -4.91 36.34
N LEU A 727 -41.68 -5.57 35.93
CA LEU A 727 -41.52 -7.00 35.61
C LEU A 727 -40.22 -7.30 34.85
#